data_AF-A0A1F6LSN6-F1
#
_entry.id   AF-A0A1F6LSN6-F1
#
_cell.length_a   1.000
_cell.length_b   1.000
_cell.length_c   1.000
_cell.angle_alpha   90.00
_cell.angle_beta   90.00
_cell.angle_gamma   90.00
#
_symmetry.space_group_name_H-M   'P 1'
#
loop_
_entity.id
_entity.type
_entity.pdbx_description
1 polymer ?
#
loop_
_entity_poly.entity_id
_entity_poly.type
_entity_poly.pdbx_seq_one_letter_code
_entity_poly.pdbx_strand_id
1 'polypeptide(L)'
;MIIPIFFVSGAISLGYQVLWSRMILSFLGVGAYSYAIVLSTFMAGLALGSAWIGRWADRVRRPLVLFAGLEMGVGLLALAFDPAADWARSVYLNVGIASNLWIKAAVSSILILPPTILMGGTYPALLKFSTTHSGSVGSHAARLYAANAAGAAFGALLTAYVLMPAMGISSSLLVLAAGNAIVATLSFVLSTSPLAKGGMRGVDQFSSTGCPQLPSIPDAGRQASLALLLIFLSGLVSFSYEIAWTRFFEMVLGSSTYSFAVMLAAFTLGIAVGNLWLARHEGRFRRPIVLFGWTQILAATAVMAPIPLYPVIPWTLVRLGALFPPDPAAFYGFEILKLGTCLLIMLLPTLLIGMSVPLMVKGLAGRPEMLGADCGRIYAWNTWGNVAGAALTGLFLLPWIGADKLIRAGAVANALIGAIAILMYLPKGNWRPRLAKLSAVGLAAGLAGISIWIDPWNPAWFTLAPFRRHFAVATFDETRTHLARTRVLMAADDPSAHVMVTSTEDRRLTLYVNGRADASSHANLPTQILLAHLPILLHPAPQDVCIVGLGSGITAGAALAHPVRRADVVELVRILPQAAALFDEWNNGALSDTRCRIIINDARDHLSAASHKYDVLISQPSNLWVAGTGYLFSREFYERSRSSLNTGGLFCQWLQSFEIGDATLSAAIRSFRLAYPYVYVFQINVGDLLLIGGMEPLRPDWPAMRKRMERPLVKDQLNRIRITNLSDLLFFQRLSPHTVDGIAAVTPREHTDDNLLIESMAPKDLFLKRVSSLPFLLDERRVAAPSLLWSQCVREAGAPLELPTPYSK
;
A
#
# COMPACT_ATOMS: atom_id res chain seq x y z
N MET A 1 -20.28 14.67 25.39
CA MET A 1 -20.51 15.04 23.97
C MET A 1 -19.22 15.22 23.16
N ILE A 2 -18.12 15.74 23.72
CA ILE A 2 -16.87 15.97 22.96
C ILE A 2 -16.15 14.68 22.53
N ILE A 3 -16.16 13.64 23.37
CA ILE A 3 -15.52 12.35 23.05
C ILE A 3 -16.09 11.76 21.73
N PRO A 4 -17.43 11.62 21.55
CA PRO A 4 -18.00 11.21 20.26
C PRO A 4 -17.64 12.11 19.08
N ILE A 5 -17.62 13.43 19.28
CA ILE A 5 -17.26 14.39 18.23
C ILE A 5 -15.82 14.16 17.76
N PHE A 6 -14.90 13.95 18.70
CA PHE A 6 -13.50 13.74 18.37
C PHE A 6 -13.22 12.34 17.80
N PHE A 7 -14.05 11.35 18.15
CA PHE A 7 -14.07 10.06 17.44
C PHE A 7 -14.46 10.23 15.97
N VAL A 8 -15.52 10.99 15.66
CA VAL A 8 -15.94 11.23 14.26
C VAL A 8 -14.88 12.04 13.50
N SER A 9 -14.31 13.08 14.12
CA SER A 9 -13.18 13.85 13.56
C SER A 9 -11.98 12.94 13.24
N GLY A 10 -11.61 12.02 14.13
CA GLY A 10 -10.57 11.03 13.89
C GLY A 10 -10.89 10.08 12.73
N ALA A 11 -12.14 9.61 12.64
CA ALA A 11 -12.59 8.76 11.53
C ALA A 11 -12.49 9.48 10.18
N ILE A 12 -12.92 10.73 10.12
CA ILE A 12 -12.81 11.57 8.93
C ILE A 12 -11.34 11.80 8.56
N SER A 13 -10.51 12.12 9.55
CA SER A 13 -9.08 12.40 9.37
C SER A 13 -8.33 11.23 8.73
N LEU A 14 -8.53 10.02 9.23
CA LEU A 14 -7.87 8.84 8.65
C LEU A 14 -8.54 8.41 7.33
N GLY A 15 -9.84 8.68 7.15
CA GLY A 15 -10.51 8.53 5.86
C GLY A 15 -9.86 9.39 4.77
N TYR A 16 -9.54 10.66 5.06
CA TYR A 16 -8.81 11.51 4.12
C TYR A 16 -7.41 11.00 3.82
N GLN A 17 -6.67 10.49 4.82
CA GLN A 17 -5.37 9.89 4.57
C GLN A 17 -5.47 8.73 3.58
N VAL A 18 -6.49 7.87 3.71
CA VAL A 18 -6.75 6.77 2.76
C VAL A 18 -7.11 7.32 1.37
N LEU A 19 -8.05 8.25 1.26
CA LEU A 19 -8.48 8.79 -0.05
C LEU A 19 -7.38 9.60 -0.76
N TRP A 20 -6.76 10.57 -0.07
CA TRP A 20 -5.70 11.39 -0.65
C TRP A 20 -4.49 10.56 -1.05
N SER A 21 -4.15 9.50 -0.30
CA SER A 21 -3.10 8.58 -0.75
C SER A 21 -3.41 7.97 -2.13
N ARG A 22 -4.66 7.60 -2.39
CA ARG A 22 -5.11 7.05 -3.68
C ARG A 22 -5.11 8.11 -4.78
N MET A 23 -5.70 9.28 -4.50
CA MET A 23 -5.74 10.40 -5.44
C MET A 23 -4.33 10.82 -5.86
N ILE A 24 -3.39 10.89 -4.92
CA ILE A 24 -2.02 11.29 -5.21
C ILE A 24 -1.28 10.23 -6.04
N LEU A 25 -1.48 8.94 -5.76
CA LEU A 25 -0.89 7.86 -6.55
C LEU A 25 -1.38 7.88 -8.00
N SER A 26 -2.60 8.38 -8.27
CA SER A 26 -3.13 8.49 -9.63
C SER A 26 -2.32 9.42 -10.55
N PHE A 27 -1.66 10.44 -9.99
CA PHE A 27 -0.84 11.40 -10.75
C PHE A 27 0.65 11.29 -10.50
N LEU A 28 1.11 10.93 -9.29
CA LEU A 28 2.53 10.75 -8.99
C LEU A 28 3.10 9.42 -9.48
N GLY A 29 2.23 8.43 -9.70
CA GLY A 29 2.59 7.04 -9.93
C GLY A 29 2.65 6.23 -8.63
N VAL A 30 2.55 4.91 -8.75
CA VAL A 30 2.34 3.91 -7.68
C VAL A 30 3.65 3.54 -6.95
N GLY A 31 4.65 4.41 -6.98
CA GLY A 31 5.96 4.14 -6.36
C GLY A 31 5.97 4.33 -4.83
N ALA A 32 6.88 3.62 -4.17
CA ALA A 32 7.14 3.79 -2.73
C ALA A 32 7.51 5.21 -2.32
N TYR A 33 8.23 5.92 -3.18
CA TYR A 33 8.59 7.32 -2.96
C TYR A 33 7.33 8.19 -2.86
N SER A 34 6.33 7.95 -3.70
CA SER A 34 5.05 8.67 -3.67
C SER A 34 4.31 8.44 -2.35
N TYR A 35 4.24 7.18 -1.89
CA TYR A 35 3.60 6.86 -0.60
C TYR A 35 4.36 7.47 0.59
N ALA A 36 5.69 7.37 0.61
CA ALA A 36 6.53 7.96 1.65
C ALA A 36 6.40 9.49 1.70
N ILE A 37 6.34 10.16 0.54
CA ILE A 37 6.12 11.61 0.43
C ILE A 37 4.75 11.99 0.99
N VAL A 38 3.69 11.30 0.58
CA VAL A 38 2.32 11.59 1.05
C VAL A 38 2.23 11.43 2.57
N LEU A 39 2.71 10.30 3.09
CA LEU A 39 2.69 10.03 4.53
C LEU A 39 3.53 11.04 5.33
N SER A 40 4.75 11.33 4.86
CA SER A 40 5.65 12.29 5.49
C SER A 40 5.06 13.71 5.46
N THR A 41 4.46 14.11 4.35
CA THR A 41 3.80 15.41 4.18
C THR A 41 2.60 15.53 5.11
N PHE A 42 1.76 14.51 5.17
CA PHE A 42 0.59 14.49 6.04
C PHE A 42 0.99 14.63 7.52
N MET A 43 1.99 13.85 7.95
CA MET A 43 2.52 13.93 9.31
C MET A 43 3.23 15.27 9.58
N ALA A 44 3.98 15.81 8.62
CA ALA A 44 4.61 17.12 8.75
C ALA A 44 3.57 18.24 8.94
N GLY A 45 2.47 18.19 8.19
CA GLY A 45 1.35 19.11 8.37
C GLY A 45 0.75 19.02 9.77
N LEU A 46 0.48 17.81 10.27
CA LEU A 46 0.00 17.60 11.65
C LEU A 46 0.97 18.19 12.70
N ALA A 47 2.28 18.00 12.51
CA ALA A 47 3.31 18.52 13.42
C ALA A 47 3.39 20.04 13.41
N LEU A 48 3.35 20.66 12.21
CA LEU A 48 3.33 22.11 12.04
C LEU A 48 2.06 22.72 12.65
N GLY A 49 0.90 22.11 12.34
CA GLY A 49 -0.40 22.47 12.87
C GLY A 49 -0.44 22.47 14.39
N SER A 50 0.00 21.38 15.01
CA SER A 50 -0.03 21.28 16.47
C SER A 50 0.90 22.28 17.15
N ALA A 51 2.09 22.52 16.57
CA ALA A 51 3.05 23.49 17.11
C ALA A 51 2.57 24.93 16.98
N TRP A 52 1.97 25.29 15.83
CA TRP A 52 1.53 26.65 15.55
C TRP A 52 0.18 26.96 16.18
N ILE A 53 -0.84 26.15 15.90
CA ILE A 53 -2.20 26.33 16.41
C ILE A 53 -2.25 26.05 17.90
N GLY A 54 -1.38 25.19 18.46
CA GLY A 54 -1.27 25.01 19.91
C GLY A 54 -0.99 26.32 20.66
N ARG A 55 -0.08 27.16 20.14
CA ARG A 55 0.20 28.50 20.72
C ARG A 55 -0.98 29.45 20.54
N TRP A 56 -1.70 29.33 19.45
CA TRP A 56 -2.86 30.16 19.18
C TRP A 56 -4.06 29.77 20.05
N ALA A 57 -4.25 28.47 20.30
CA ALA A 57 -5.31 27.93 21.14
C ALA A 57 -5.25 28.48 22.58
N ASP A 58 -4.05 28.73 23.11
CA ASP A 58 -3.89 29.36 24.42
C ASP A 58 -4.34 30.84 24.45
N ARG A 59 -4.36 31.54 23.31
CA ARG A 59 -4.80 32.93 23.20
C ARG A 59 -6.30 33.08 22.96
N VAL A 60 -6.97 32.02 22.54
CA VAL A 60 -8.38 32.07 22.13
C VAL A 60 -9.30 31.82 23.32
N ARG A 61 -10.23 32.76 23.56
CA ARG A 61 -11.21 32.66 24.66
C ARG A 61 -12.22 31.51 24.50
N ARG A 62 -12.50 31.07 23.27
CA ARG A 62 -13.48 30.01 22.96
C ARG A 62 -12.82 28.87 22.15
N PRO A 63 -12.12 27.92 22.79
CA PRO A 63 -11.40 26.86 22.08
C PRO A 63 -12.28 25.93 21.24
N LEU A 64 -13.56 25.74 21.61
CA LEU A 64 -14.52 24.98 20.79
C LEU A 64 -14.88 25.68 19.47
N VAL A 65 -14.90 27.02 19.45
CA VAL A 65 -15.13 27.77 18.20
C VAL A 65 -13.90 27.67 17.30
N LEU A 66 -12.70 27.69 17.88
CA LEU A 66 -11.47 27.40 17.15
C LEU A 66 -11.52 25.99 16.55
N PHE A 67 -11.84 24.96 17.34
CA PHE A 67 -12.00 23.60 16.84
C PHE A 67 -13.03 23.50 15.70
N ALA A 68 -14.21 24.13 15.85
CA ALA A 68 -15.23 24.17 14.80
C ALA A 68 -14.72 24.84 13.51
N GLY A 69 -13.98 25.94 13.62
CA GLY A 69 -13.38 26.62 12.47
C GLY A 69 -12.32 25.78 11.76
N LEU A 70 -11.48 25.06 12.52
CA LEU A 70 -10.49 24.13 11.95
C LEU A 70 -11.16 23.01 11.17
N GLU A 71 -12.17 22.36 11.76
CA GLU A 71 -12.94 21.28 11.12
C GLU A 71 -13.62 21.75 9.84
N MET A 72 -14.28 22.93 9.87
CA MET A 72 -14.89 23.51 8.67
C MET A 72 -13.83 23.80 7.59
N GLY A 73 -12.67 24.35 7.98
CA GLY A 73 -11.56 24.61 7.06
C GLY A 73 -11.01 23.33 6.42
N VAL A 74 -10.88 22.24 7.18
CA VAL A 74 -10.49 20.93 6.65
C VAL A 74 -11.50 20.44 5.62
N GLY A 75 -12.80 20.51 5.93
CA GLY A 75 -13.86 20.11 4.99
C GLY A 75 -13.86 20.92 3.70
N LEU A 76 -13.70 22.25 3.78
CA LEU A 76 -13.62 23.12 2.60
C LEU A 76 -12.38 22.85 1.75
N LEU A 77 -11.21 22.64 2.37
CA LEU A 77 -9.98 22.30 1.66
C LEU A 77 -10.06 20.91 1.04
N ALA A 78 -10.76 19.96 1.68
CA ALA A 78 -11.02 18.64 1.10
C ALA A 78 -11.88 18.75 -0.17
N LEU A 79 -12.92 19.60 -0.18
CA LEU A 79 -13.73 19.86 -1.39
C LEU A 79 -12.91 20.52 -2.51
N ALA A 80 -11.96 21.39 -2.15
CA ALA A 80 -11.07 22.02 -3.12
C ALA A 80 -9.95 21.09 -3.62
N PHE A 81 -9.75 19.93 -3.00
CA PHE A 81 -8.62 19.05 -3.28
C PHE A 81 -8.67 18.48 -4.70
N ASP A 82 -9.82 17.96 -5.12
CA ASP A 82 -9.99 17.35 -6.44
C ASP A 82 -9.75 18.33 -7.61
N PRO A 83 -10.42 19.52 -7.66
CA PRO A 83 -10.13 20.49 -8.71
C PRO A 83 -8.70 21.05 -8.62
N ALA A 84 -8.11 21.15 -7.43
CA ALA A 84 -6.72 21.56 -7.27
C ALA A 84 -5.73 20.50 -7.79
N ALA A 85 -6.02 19.22 -7.58
CA ALA A 85 -5.23 18.10 -8.11
C ALA A 85 -5.31 18.04 -9.65
N ASP A 86 -6.49 18.26 -10.21
CA ASP A 86 -6.69 18.37 -11.66
C ASP A 86 -5.93 19.54 -12.27
N TRP A 87 -6.01 20.72 -11.63
CA TRP A 87 -5.23 21.88 -12.06
C TRP A 87 -3.73 21.60 -11.97
N ALA A 88 -3.27 21.03 -10.85
CA ALA A 88 -1.87 20.66 -10.67
C ALA A 88 -1.40 19.68 -11.75
N ARG A 89 -2.22 18.68 -12.10
CA ARG A 89 -1.96 17.74 -13.19
C ARG A 89 -1.84 18.45 -14.54
N SER A 90 -2.70 19.42 -14.83
CA SER A 90 -2.62 20.18 -16.09
C SER A 90 -1.33 20.98 -16.22
N VAL A 91 -0.89 21.64 -15.13
CA VAL A 91 0.38 22.36 -15.07
C VAL A 91 1.54 21.38 -15.22
N TYR A 92 1.47 20.25 -14.52
CA TYR A 92 2.48 19.21 -14.53
C TYR A 92 2.76 18.65 -15.93
N LEU A 93 1.70 18.37 -16.71
CA LEU A 93 1.83 17.88 -18.09
C LEU A 93 2.36 18.96 -19.05
N ASN A 94 1.97 20.22 -18.86
CA ASN A 94 2.32 21.30 -19.79
C ASN A 94 3.77 21.80 -19.66
N VAL A 95 4.39 21.70 -18.48
CA VAL A 95 5.76 22.22 -18.27
C VAL A 95 6.84 21.17 -18.61
N GLY A 96 6.45 19.94 -18.97
CA GLY A 96 7.39 18.89 -19.36
C GLY A 96 8.33 18.43 -18.23
N ILE A 97 8.02 18.78 -16.98
CA ILE A 97 8.82 18.40 -15.79
C ILE A 97 8.30 17.12 -15.14
N ALA A 98 7.60 16.31 -15.93
CA ALA A 98 6.82 15.17 -15.48
C ALA A 98 7.66 13.99 -14.93
N SER A 99 8.98 14.09 -14.92
CA SER A 99 9.86 13.04 -14.36
C SER A 99 10.56 13.46 -13.06
N ASN A 100 10.43 14.71 -12.60
CA ASN A 100 11.19 15.19 -11.45
C ASN A 100 10.48 14.91 -10.12
N LEU A 101 11.05 14.01 -9.32
CA LEU A 101 10.57 13.63 -7.99
C LEU A 101 10.39 14.81 -7.03
N TRP A 102 11.22 15.84 -7.11
CA TRP A 102 11.13 16.99 -6.20
C TRP A 102 9.95 17.90 -6.51
N ILE A 103 9.58 18.02 -7.79
CA ILE A 103 8.40 18.78 -8.21
C ILE A 103 7.15 18.00 -7.86
N LYS A 104 7.15 16.69 -8.10
CA LYS A 104 6.14 15.76 -7.59
C LYS A 104 5.91 15.93 -6.09
N ALA A 105 6.99 15.92 -5.31
CA ALA A 105 6.95 16.14 -3.87
C ALA A 105 6.36 17.51 -3.52
N ALA A 106 6.84 18.58 -4.16
CA ALA A 106 6.37 19.94 -3.90
C ALA A 106 4.87 20.12 -4.20
N VAL A 107 4.39 19.62 -5.34
CA VAL A 107 2.97 19.67 -5.72
C VAL A 107 2.10 18.93 -4.70
N SER A 108 2.47 17.69 -4.36
CA SER A 108 1.75 16.92 -3.35
C SER A 108 1.79 17.59 -1.98
N SER A 109 2.91 18.21 -1.61
CA SER A 109 3.02 18.98 -0.38
C SER A 109 2.12 20.22 -0.36
N ILE A 110 2.00 20.94 -1.47
CA ILE A 110 1.10 22.11 -1.58
C ILE A 110 -0.36 21.69 -1.41
N LEU A 111 -0.75 20.53 -1.94
CA LEU A 111 -2.12 20.02 -1.84
C LEU A 111 -2.46 19.47 -0.44
N ILE A 112 -1.53 18.75 0.20
CA ILE A 112 -1.79 18.04 1.46
C ILE A 112 -1.49 18.88 2.70
N LEU A 113 -0.48 19.76 2.69
CA LEU A 113 -0.07 20.52 3.88
C LEU A 113 -1.19 21.42 4.43
N PRO A 114 -1.94 22.20 3.63
CA PRO A 114 -2.95 23.10 4.18
C PRO A 114 -4.02 22.40 5.05
N PRO A 115 -4.73 21.35 4.58
CA PRO A 115 -5.71 20.68 5.42
C PRO A 115 -5.07 19.96 6.61
N THR A 116 -3.88 19.38 6.44
CA THR A 116 -3.21 18.64 7.52
C THR A 116 -2.65 19.54 8.62
N ILE A 117 -2.26 20.77 8.30
CA ILE A 117 -1.94 21.82 9.29
C ILE A 117 -3.18 22.13 10.13
N LEU A 118 -4.37 22.28 9.53
CA LEU A 118 -5.60 22.50 10.29
C LEU A 118 -5.93 21.30 11.18
N MET A 119 -5.80 20.08 10.65
CA MET A 119 -6.00 18.83 11.41
C MET A 119 -5.05 18.75 12.62
N GLY A 120 -3.78 19.17 12.47
CA GLY A 120 -2.81 19.17 13.57
C GLY A 120 -3.19 20.08 14.74
N GLY A 121 -3.98 21.13 14.48
CA GLY A 121 -4.48 22.06 15.49
C GLY A 121 -5.69 21.57 16.29
N THR A 122 -6.36 20.51 15.84
CA THR A 122 -7.60 20.01 16.45
C THR A 122 -7.40 19.51 17.88
N TYR A 123 -6.33 18.74 18.12
CA TYR A 123 -6.04 18.15 19.42
C TYR A 123 -5.69 19.20 20.50
N PRO A 124 -4.75 20.15 20.27
CA PRO A 124 -4.48 21.22 21.23
C PRO A 124 -5.73 22.05 21.56
N ALA A 125 -6.58 22.37 20.57
CA ALA A 125 -7.79 23.14 20.77
C ALA A 125 -8.80 22.44 21.70
N LEU A 126 -9.04 21.14 21.49
CA LEU A 126 -9.95 20.36 22.33
C LEU A 126 -9.39 20.04 23.73
N LEU A 127 -8.08 19.85 23.84
CA LEU A 127 -7.45 19.62 25.14
C LEU A 127 -7.58 20.85 26.04
N LYS A 128 -7.40 22.05 25.48
CA LYS A 128 -7.60 23.31 26.20
C LYS A 128 -9.02 23.42 26.73
N PHE A 129 -10.03 23.09 25.92
CA PHE A 129 -11.42 23.08 26.39
C PHE A 129 -11.68 22.03 27.48
N SER A 130 -11.12 20.82 27.33
CA SER A 130 -11.42 19.71 28.23
C SER A 130 -10.82 19.88 29.64
N THR A 131 -9.76 20.66 29.76
CA THR A 131 -9.06 20.92 31.02
C THR A 131 -9.59 22.12 31.81
N THR A 132 -10.52 22.90 31.24
CA THR A 132 -11.30 23.89 32.03
C THR A 132 -12.33 23.23 32.95
N HIS A 133 -12.45 21.90 32.92
CA HIS A 133 -13.36 21.10 33.73
C HIS A 133 -12.54 20.16 34.65
N SER A 134 -13.03 19.91 35.86
CA SER A 134 -12.30 19.19 36.92
C SER A 134 -11.69 17.86 36.47
N GLY A 135 -10.37 17.68 36.67
CA GLY A 135 -9.64 16.43 36.49
C GLY A 135 -8.18 16.62 36.08
N SER A 136 -7.40 15.54 36.02
CA SER A 136 -5.99 15.61 35.62
C SER A 136 -5.83 15.92 34.12
N VAL A 137 -4.84 16.76 33.78
CA VAL A 137 -4.50 17.11 32.40
C VAL A 137 -4.19 15.87 31.56
N GLY A 138 -3.42 14.92 32.09
CA GLY A 138 -3.05 13.71 31.36
C GLY A 138 -4.24 12.77 31.10
N SER A 139 -5.26 12.72 31.96
CA SER A 139 -6.45 11.87 31.76
C SER A 139 -7.34 12.44 30.66
N HIS A 140 -7.48 13.77 30.61
CA HIS A 140 -8.16 14.44 29.50
C HIS A 140 -7.40 14.25 28.17
N ALA A 141 -6.08 14.43 28.19
CA ALA A 141 -5.21 14.18 27.04
C ALA A 141 -5.34 12.75 26.52
N ALA A 142 -5.30 11.75 27.41
CA ALA A 142 -5.41 10.35 27.08
C ALA A 142 -6.82 9.96 26.60
N ARG A 143 -7.91 10.48 27.19
CA ARG A 143 -9.29 10.22 26.72
C ARG A 143 -9.55 10.77 25.32
N LEU A 144 -9.12 12.00 25.07
CA LEU A 144 -9.25 12.61 23.74
C LEU A 144 -8.43 11.83 22.70
N TYR A 145 -7.18 11.52 23.01
CA TYR A 145 -6.32 10.78 22.09
C TYR A 145 -6.84 9.36 21.82
N ALA A 146 -7.40 8.68 22.83
CA ALA A 146 -8.07 7.38 22.67
C ALA A 146 -9.27 7.46 21.73
N ALA A 147 -10.13 8.48 21.90
CA ALA A 147 -11.31 8.67 21.07
C ALA A 147 -10.92 8.92 19.60
N ASN A 148 -9.94 9.80 19.37
CA ASN A 148 -9.43 10.10 18.03
C ASN A 148 -8.80 8.88 17.36
N ALA A 149 -7.96 8.12 18.08
CA ALA A 149 -7.33 6.92 17.55
C ALA A 149 -8.37 5.81 17.25
N ALA A 150 -9.35 5.60 18.13
CA ALA A 150 -10.43 4.65 17.87
C ALA A 150 -11.27 5.07 16.66
N GLY A 151 -11.55 6.36 16.54
CA GLY A 151 -12.21 6.98 15.40
C GLY A 151 -11.43 6.73 14.12
N ALA A 152 -10.13 7.04 14.13
CA ALA A 152 -9.22 6.82 13.01
C ALA A 152 -9.24 5.35 12.56
N ALA A 153 -9.07 4.39 13.46
CA ALA A 153 -9.15 2.95 13.13
C ALA A 153 -10.48 2.59 12.45
N PHE A 154 -11.60 3.11 12.96
CA PHE A 154 -12.91 2.94 12.34
C PHE A 154 -13.01 3.62 10.96
N GLY A 155 -12.48 4.83 10.82
CA GLY A 155 -12.45 5.58 9.56
C GLY A 155 -11.67 4.91 8.45
N ALA A 156 -10.50 4.31 8.75
CA ALA A 156 -9.75 3.51 7.78
C ALA A 156 -10.58 2.34 7.26
N LEU A 157 -11.22 1.58 8.16
CA LEU A 157 -12.05 0.44 7.78
C LEU A 157 -13.30 0.88 7.01
N LEU A 158 -14.01 1.91 7.48
CA LEU A 158 -15.20 2.45 6.83
C LEU A 158 -14.88 2.92 5.41
N THR A 159 -13.77 3.63 5.23
CA THR A 159 -13.36 4.14 3.92
C THR A 159 -12.98 3.02 2.97
N ALA A 160 -12.18 2.05 3.43
CA ALA A 160 -11.70 0.94 2.60
C ALA A 160 -12.77 -0.09 2.26
N TYR A 161 -13.66 -0.43 3.19
CA TYR A 161 -14.64 -1.50 3.02
C TYR A 161 -16.02 -1.03 2.56
N VAL A 162 -16.38 0.24 2.81
CA VAL A 162 -17.74 0.75 2.56
C VAL A 162 -17.73 1.91 1.59
N LEU A 163 -17.04 3.02 1.90
CA LEU A 163 -17.17 4.24 1.09
C LEU A 163 -16.59 4.05 -0.31
N MET A 164 -15.29 3.71 -0.43
CA MET A 164 -14.67 3.57 -1.76
C MET A 164 -15.37 2.52 -2.64
N PRO A 165 -15.65 1.29 -2.15
CA PRO A 165 -16.32 0.29 -2.98
C PRO A 165 -17.76 0.65 -3.39
N ALA A 166 -18.47 1.46 -2.60
CA ALA A 166 -19.87 1.78 -2.87
C ALA A 166 -20.03 2.98 -3.82
N MET A 167 -19.16 3.99 -3.72
CA MET A 167 -19.38 5.29 -4.38
C MET A 167 -18.15 5.91 -5.06
N GLY A 168 -16.98 5.23 -5.05
CA GLY A 168 -15.74 5.78 -5.61
C GLY A 168 -15.06 6.81 -4.72
N ILE A 169 -13.90 7.31 -5.14
CA ILE A 169 -13.04 8.21 -4.37
C ILE A 169 -13.69 9.59 -4.19
N SER A 170 -14.16 10.20 -5.27
CA SER A 170 -14.68 11.57 -5.28
C SER A 170 -15.93 11.72 -4.41
N SER A 171 -16.88 10.79 -4.54
CA SER A 171 -18.08 10.81 -3.69
C SER A 171 -17.76 10.50 -2.23
N SER A 172 -16.78 9.63 -1.96
CA SER A 172 -16.31 9.38 -0.59
C SER A 172 -15.72 10.65 0.04
N LEU A 173 -14.98 11.44 -0.74
CA LEU A 173 -14.42 12.72 -0.30
C LEU A 173 -15.53 13.71 0.10
N LEU A 174 -16.61 13.80 -0.70
CA LEU A 174 -17.79 14.62 -0.38
C LEU A 174 -18.45 14.20 0.93
N VAL A 175 -18.61 12.90 1.17
CA VAL A 175 -19.20 12.37 2.42
C VAL A 175 -18.34 12.73 3.63
N LEU A 176 -17.02 12.59 3.52
CA LEU A 176 -16.11 12.99 4.60
C LEU A 176 -16.14 14.51 4.86
N ALA A 177 -16.19 15.32 3.80
CA ALA A 177 -16.30 16.78 3.91
C ALA A 177 -17.61 17.25 4.55
N ALA A 178 -18.73 16.60 4.19
CA ALA A 178 -20.00 16.80 4.86
C ALA A 178 -19.92 16.40 6.35
N GLY A 179 -19.19 15.31 6.65
CA GLY A 179 -18.87 14.91 8.02
C GLY A 179 -18.15 16.01 8.82
N ASN A 180 -17.14 16.67 8.23
CA ASN A 180 -16.47 17.80 8.89
C ASN A 180 -17.44 18.96 9.14
N ALA A 181 -18.29 19.31 8.17
CA ALA A 181 -19.27 20.38 8.34
C ALA A 181 -20.25 20.08 9.48
N ILE A 182 -20.67 18.81 9.64
CA ILE A 182 -21.49 18.36 10.77
C ILE A 182 -20.72 18.49 12.09
N VAL A 183 -19.49 17.98 12.16
CA VAL A 183 -18.62 18.08 13.35
C VAL A 183 -18.39 19.54 13.75
N ALA A 184 -18.12 20.42 12.78
CA ALA A 184 -17.92 21.85 12.98
C ALA A 184 -19.19 22.51 13.51
N THR A 185 -20.35 22.23 12.90
CA THR A 185 -21.64 22.78 13.31
C THR A 185 -22.02 22.34 14.73
N LEU A 186 -21.90 21.05 15.04
CA LEU A 186 -22.16 20.52 16.37
C LEU A 186 -21.24 21.15 17.43
N SER A 187 -19.95 21.31 17.10
CA SER A 187 -18.97 21.94 18.00
C SER A 187 -19.27 23.42 18.23
N PHE A 188 -19.68 24.14 17.18
CA PHE A 188 -20.10 25.53 17.29
C PHE A 188 -21.37 25.66 18.15
N VAL A 189 -22.39 24.84 17.91
CA VAL A 189 -23.63 24.83 18.71
C VAL A 189 -23.33 24.51 20.17
N LEU A 190 -22.50 23.50 20.46
CA LEU A 190 -22.07 23.18 21.82
C LEU A 190 -21.35 24.35 22.49
N SER A 191 -20.55 25.12 21.75
CA SER A 191 -19.87 26.31 22.27
C SER A 191 -20.84 27.40 22.75
N THR A 192 -22.08 27.43 22.23
CA THR A 192 -23.10 28.40 22.64
C THR A 192 -23.88 27.98 23.89
N SER A 193 -23.80 26.69 24.27
CA SER A 193 -24.55 26.11 25.39
C SER A 193 -24.11 26.68 26.76
N PRO A 194 -25.02 26.75 27.75
CA PRO A 194 -24.69 27.21 29.11
C PRO A 194 -23.56 26.40 29.77
N LEU A 195 -23.49 25.09 29.45
CA LEU A 195 -22.44 24.17 29.92
C LEU A 195 -21.04 24.61 29.46
N ALA A 196 -20.90 25.04 28.20
CA ALA A 196 -19.62 25.55 27.68
C ALA A 196 -19.25 26.94 28.25
N LYS A 197 -20.25 27.76 28.59
CA LYS A 197 -20.04 29.09 29.19
C LYS A 197 -19.71 29.03 30.69
N GLY A 198 -20.23 28.03 31.42
CA GLY A 198 -19.98 27.83 32.86
C GLY A 198 -18.54 27.47 33.20
N GLY A 199 -17.86 26.68 32.36
CA GLY A 199 -16.45 26.30 32.55
C GLY A 199 -15.44 27.45 32.36
N MET A 200 -15.81 28.52 31.65
CA MET A 200 -14.90 29.67 31.43
C MET A 200 -14.75 30.57 32.68
N ARG A 201 -15.67 30.51 33.64
CA ARG A 201 -15.60 31.31 34.89
C ARG A 201 -14.74 30.66 35.98
N GLY A 202 -14.39 29.37 35.85
CA GLY A 202 -13.60 28.64 36.86
C GLY A 202 -12.08 28.82 36.75
N VAL A 203 -11.58 29.36 35.63
CA VAL A 203 -10.15 29.52 35.38
C VAL A 203 -9.49 30.52 36.35
N ASP A 204 -10.23 31.53 36.80
CA ASP A 204 -9.73 32.53 37.74
C ASP A 204 -9.61 32.01 39.20
N GLN A 205 -10.26 30.89 39.54
CA GLN A 205 -10.24 30.32 40.91
C GLN A 205 -9.28 29.14 41.10
N PHE A 206 -8.80 28.50 40.03
CA PHE A 206 -7.93 27.31 40.12
C PHE A 206 -6.45 27.62 40.41
N SER A 207 -6.10 28.89 40.58
CA SER A 207 -4.75 29.38 40.89
C SER A 207 -4.28 29.12 42.34
N SER A 208 -5.10 28.52 43.22
CA SER A 208 -4.82 28.48 44.67
C SER A 208 -4.65 27.09 45.33
N THR A 209 -4.66 25.98 44.59
CA THR A 209 -4.51 24.64 45.22
C THR A 209 -3.26 23.87 44.77
N GLY A 210 -2.14 24.11 45.46
CA GLY A 210 -1.17 23.11 45.96
C GLY A 210 -0.61 22.02 45.03
N CYS A 211 -0.77 22.10 43.70
CA CYS A 211 -0.13 21.15 42.79
C CYS A 211 1.35 21.54 42.63
N PRO A 212 2.32 20.62 42.78
CA PRO A 212 3.72 20.91 42.49
C PRO A 212 3.85 21.49 41.09
N GLN A 213 4.38 22.70 40.98
CA GLN A 213 4.66 23.34 39.69
C GLN A 213 5.66 22.45 38.93
N LEU A 214 5.19 21.75 37.89
CA LEU A 214 6.05 21.05 36.96
C LEU A 214 6.64 22.05 35.96
N PRO A 215 7.90 21.88 35.52
CA PRO A 215 8.55 22.82 34.61
C PRO A 215 7.80 22.88 33.27
N SER A 216 7.46 24.08 32.79
CA SER A 216 6.97 24.32 31.43
C SER A 216 8.12 24.40 30.43
N ILE A 217 7.87 24.06 29.17
CA ILE A 217 8.91 23.94 28.14
C ILE A 217 9.68 25.25 27.84
N PRO A 218 9.07 26.46 27.89
CA PRO A 218 9.80 27.71 27.60
C PRO A 218 10.94 28.04 28.59
N ASP A 219 10.89 27.51 29.82
CA ASP A 219 11.91 27.70 30.87
C ASP A 219 12.83 26.47 31.02
N ALA A 220 12.78 25.55 30.05
CA ALA A 220 13.40 24.25 30.18
C ALA A 220 14.93 24.27 30.05
N GLY A 221 15.61 23.86 31.12
CA GLY A 221 17.01 23.42 31.05
C GLY A 221 17.17 22.11 30.25
N ARG A 222 18.40 21.56 30.24
CA ARG A 222 18.78 20.33 29.49
C ARG A 222 17.82 19.13 29.64
N GLN A 223 17.08 19.04 30.75
CA GLN A 223 16.12 17.95 30.98
C GLN A 223 14.96 18.00 29.98
N ALA A 224 14.17 19.08 29.88
CA ALA A 224 13.01 19.01 28.97
C ALA A 224 13.40 18.85 27.49
N SER A 225 14.55 19.41 27.06
CA SER A 225 15.10 19.14 25.72
C SER A 225 15.38 17.65 25.49
N LEU A 226 15.91 16.95 26.51
CA LEU A 226 16.10 15.50 26.45
C LEU A 226 14.76 14.76 26.38
N ALA A 227 13.74 15.15 27.15
CA ALA A 227 12.43 14.51 27.04
C ALA A 227 11.79 14.69 25.64
N LEU A 228 11.95 15.87 25.04
CA LEU A 228 11.52 16.15 23.67
C LEU A 228 12.28 15.30 22.64
N LEU A 229 13.59 15.12 22.82
CA LEU A 229 14.38 14.22 21.99
C LEU A 229 13.92 12.76 22.15
N LEU A 230 13.63 12.30 23.37
CA LEU A 230 13.18 10.93 23.62
C LEU A 230 11.83 10.64 22.98
N ILE A 231 10.87 11.57 23.02
CA ILE A 231 9.57 11.39 22.35
C ILE A 231 9.67 11.50 20.83
N PHE A 232 10.62 12.29 20.31
CA PHE A 232 10.97 12.31 18.89
C PHE A 232 11.52 10.95 18.43
N LEU A 233 12.50 10.40 19.15
CA LEU A 233 13.07 9.09 18.84
C LEU A 233 12.02 7.98 18.97
N SER A 234 11.13 8.05 19.96
CA SER A 234 10.01 7.11 20.11
C SER A 234 9.05 7.19 18.91
N GLY A 235 8.76 8.38 18.39
CA GLY A 235 7.98 8.55 17.16
C GLY A 235 8.66 7.94 15.93
N LEU A 236 9.96 8.19 15.76
CA LEU A 236 10.78 7.60 14.69
C LEU A 236 10.71 6.08 14.71
N VAL A 237 10.90 5.46 15.88
CA VAL A 237 10.83 4.01 16.05
C VAL A 237 9.41 3.48 15.80
N SER A 238 8.38 4.18 16.29
CA SER A 238 6.97 3.81 16.09
C SER A 238 6.61 3.70 14.61
N PHE A 239 6.96 4.70 13.80
CA PHE A 239 6.70 4.65 12.34
C PHE A 239 7.59 3.65 11.61
N SER A 240 8.78 3.39 12.13
CA SER A 240 9.64 2.32 11.60
C SER A 240 8.98 0.95 11.77
N TYR A 241 8.32 0.70 12.90
CA TYR A 241 7.52 -0.51 13.09
C TYR A 241 6.31 -0.57 12.18
N GLU A 242 5.57 0.54 12.01
CA GLU A 242 4.41 0.58 11.11
C GLU A 242 4.80 0.15 9.70
N ILE A 243 5.92 0.68 9.16
CA ILE A 243 6.42 0.31 7.84
C ILE A 243 6.90 -1.14 7.80
N ALA A 244 7.68 -1.58 8.79
CA ALA A 244 8.20 -2.96 8.82
C ALA A 244 7.09 -4.00 8.94
N TRP A 245 6.07 -3.74 9.76
CA TRP A 245 4.90 -4.61 9.88
C TRP A 245 4.01 -4.54 8.65
N THR A 246 3.86 -3.37 8.01
CA THR A 246 3.18 -3.28 6.72
C THR A 246 3.82 -4.25 5.73
N ARG A 247 5.17 -4.22 5.61
CA ARG A 247 5.89 -5.12 4.71
C ARG A 247 5.70 -6.60 5.07
N PHE A 248 5.79 -6.94 6.36
CA PHE A 248 5.54 -8.30 6.84
C PHE A 248 4.12 -8.76 6.49
N PHE A 249 3.09 -7.98 6.84
CA PHE A 249 1.69 -8.36 6.63
C PHE A 249 1.30 -8.32 5.15
N GLU A 250 1.94 -7.54 4.28
CA GLU A 250 1.73 -7.62 2.84
C GLU A 250 2.09 -9.00 2.28
N MET A 251 3.23 -9.56 2.70
CA MET A 251 3.68 -10.89 2.27
C MET A 251 2.80 -12.01 2.83
N VAL A 252 2.17 -11.77 3.98
CA VAL A 252 1.41 -12.80 4.70
C VAL A 252 -0.09 -12.71 4.41
N LEU A 253 -0.71 -11.55 4.53
CA LEU A 253 -2.16 -11.36 4.37
C LEU A 253 -2.58 -11.11 2.91
N GLY A 254 -1.61 -10.82 2.05
CA GLY A 254 -1.78 -10.41 0.66
C GLY A 254 -1.77 -8.89 0.50
N SER A 255 -1.20 -8.40 -0.60
CA SER A 255 -1.05 -6.98 -0.91
C SER A 255 -2.34 -6.32 -1.43
N SER A 256 -3.46 -6.47 -0.71
CA SER A 256 -4.76 -5.86 -1.08
C SER A 256 -5.05 -4.57 -0.31
N THR A 257 -5.97 -3.75 -0.83
CA THR A 257 -6.44 -2.52 -0.17
C THR A 257 -7.08 -2.80 1.20
N TYR A 258 -7.80 -3.93 1.32
CA TYR A 258 -8.40 -4.42 2.54
C TYR A 258 -7.35 -4.82 3.60
N SER A 259 -6.32 -5.57 3.19
CA SER A 259 -5.27 -6.04 4.11
C SER A 259 -4.43 -4.89 4.66
N PHE A 260 -4.17 -3.86 3.85
CA PHE A 260 -3.56 -2.61 4.33
C PHE A 260 -4.43 -1.91 5.38
N ALA A 261 -5.74 -1.76 5.12
CA ALA A 261 -6.67 -1.12 6.06
C ALA A 261 -6.79 -1.89 7.39
N VAL A 262 -6.78 -3.22 7.33
CA VAL A 262 -6.78 -4.10 8.52
C VAL A 262 -5.54 -3.89 9.39
N MET A 263 -4.35 -3.87 8.77
CA MET A 263 -3.08 -3.65 9.48
C MET A 263 -3.06 -2.26 10.15
N LEU A 264 -3.44 -1.21 9.40
CA LEU A 264 -3.47 0.16 9.91
C LEU A 264 -4.49 0.33 11.06
N ALA A 265 -5.68 -0.30 10.92
CA ALA A 265 -6.69 -0.31 11.96
C ALA A 265 -6.20 -1.03 13.22
N ALA A 266 -5.49 -2.17 13.09
CA ALA A 266 -4.91 -2.88 14.23
C ALA A 266 -3.89 -2.03 14.99
N PHE A 267 -2.97 -1.38 14.26
CA PHE A 267 -1.96 -0.49 14.84
C PHE A 267 -2.60 0.66 15.63
N THR A 268 -3.57 1.33 15.01
CA THR A 268 -4.25 2.50 15.58
C THR A 268 -5.17 2.12 16.73
N LEU A 269 -5.84 0.96 16.66
CA LEU A 269 -6.66 0.45 17.75
C LEU A 269 -5.83 0.17 19.00
N GLY A 270 -4.62 -0.38 18.86
CA GLY A 270 -3.73 -0.56 19.99
C GLY A 270 -3.34 0.75 20.65
N ILE A 271 -3.02 1.79 19.88
CA ILE A 271 -2.83 3.16 20.39
C ILE A 271 -4.07 3.61 21.18
N ALA A 272 -5.27 3.42 20.63
CA ALA A 272 -6.52 3.82 21.28
C ALA A 272 -6.72 3.11 22.64
N VAL A 273 -6.50 1.78 22.69
CA VAL A 273 -6.65 0.98 23.90
C VAL A 273 -5.62 1.39 24.96
N GLY A 274 -4.36 1.63 24.57
CA GLY A 274 -3.33 2.09 25.50
C GLY A 274 -3.63 3.44 26.12
N ASN A 275 -4.15 4.37 25.33
CA ASN A 275 -4.60 5.67 25.82
C ASN A 275 -5.80 5.56 26.75
N LEU A 276 -6.77 4.70 26.44
CA LEU A 276 -7.92 4.47 27.31
C LEU A 276 -7.52 3.81 28.64
N TRP A 277 -6.57 2.87 28.61
CA TRP A 277 -6.02 2.25 29.81
C TRP A 277 -5.32 3.30 30.68
N LEU A 278 -4.48 4.15 30.06
CA LEU A 278 -3.79 5.23 30.77
C LEU A 278 -4.78 6.20 31.38
N ALA A 279 -5.81 6.65 30.65
CA ALA A 279 -6.84 7.55 31.14
C ALA A 279 -7.51 7.10 32.45
N ARG A 280 -7.69 5.78 32.63
CA ARG A 280 -8.28 5.17 33.83
C ARG A 280 -7.29 5.01 34.99
N HIS A 281 -6.00 4.85 34.71
CA HIS A 281 -4.98 4.48 35.70
C HIS A 281 -3.96 5.59 36.00
N GLU A 282 -4.01 6.70 35.26
CA GLU A 282 -3.05 7.80 35.32
C GLU A 282 -2.83 8.34 36.75
N GLY A 283 -3.90 8.41 37.56
CA GLY A 283 -3.87 8.90 38.94
C GLY A 283 -2.94 8.10 39.87
N ARG A 284 -2.61 6.85 39.50
CA ARG A 284 -1.69 5.99 40.27
C ARG A 284 -0.21 6.35 40.06
N PHE A 285 0.12 7.10 39.00
CA PHE A 285 1.50 7.30 38.58
C PHE A 285 1.99 8.73 38.85
N ARG A 286 2.92 8.85 39.80
CA ARG A 286 3.54 10.14 40.21
C ARG A 286 4.73 10.56 39.33
N ARG A 287 5.31 9.65 38.54
CA ARG A 287 6.51 9.89 37.70
C ARG A 287 6.25 9.51 36.24
N PRO A 288 5.54 10.36 35.48
CA PRO A 288 5.12 10.03 34.11
C PRO A 288 6.27 9.72 33.14
N ILE A 289 7.39 10.47 33.20
CA ILE A 289 8.52 10.25 32.28
C ILE A 289 9.26 8.94 32.58
N VAL A 290 9.31 8.52 33.86
CA VAL A 290 9.85 7.20 34.23
C VAL A 290 8.92 6.08 33.76
N LEU A 291 7.61 6.28 33.88
CA LEU A 291 6.64 5.32 33.35
C LEU A 291 6.74 5.22 31.83
N PHE A 292 6.92 6.33 31.11
CA PHE A 292 7.24 6.32 29.67
C PHE A 292 8.48 5.46 29.40
N GLY A 293 9.52 5.57 30.23
CA GLY A 293 10.71 4.74 30.08
C GLY A 293 10.41 3.24 30.18
N TRP A 294 9.58 2.84 31.14
CA TRP A 294 9.14 1.45 31.28
C TRP A 294 8.23 0.99 30.14
N THR A 295 7.35 1.86 29.62
CA THR A 295 6.51 1.49 28.47
C THR A 295 7.35 1.25 27.22
N GLN A 296 8.43 2.01 26.99
CA GLN A 296 9.32 1.75 25.84
C GLN A 296 10.08 0.41 25.98
N ILE A 297 10.59 0.08 27.18
CA ILE A 297 11.26 -1.22 27.41
C ILE A 297 10.26 -2.37 27.25
N LEU A 298 9.06 -2.24 27.83
CA LEU A 298 8.04 -3.29 27.70
C LEU A 298 7.55 -3.43 26.25
N ALA A 299 7.46 -2.32 25.50
CA ALA A 299 7.14 -2.36 24.07
C ALA A 299 8.23 -3.12 23.31
N ALA A 300 9.51 -2.85 23.59
CA ALA A 300 10.62 -3.58 22.98
C ALA A 300 10.54 -5.10 23.25
N THR A 301 10.28 -5.50 24.51
CA THR A 301 10.09 -6.91 24.86
C THR A 301 8.89 -7.51 24.12
N ALA A 302 7.77 -6.79 24.06
CA ALA A 302 6.55 -7.23 23.37
C ALA A 302 6.74 -7.35 21.85
N VAL A 303 7.65 -6.58 21.25
CA VAL A 303 8.03 -6.70 19.83
C VAL A 303 8.95 -7.91 19.59
N MET A 304 9.92 -8.15 20.49
CA MET A 304 10.85 -9.28 20.38
C MET A 304 10.17 -10.64 20.59
N ALA A 305 9.28 -10.73 21.57
CA ALA A 305 8.72 -12.02 22.00
C ALA A 305 8.03 -12.83 20.87
N PRO A 306 7.26 -12.22 19.94
CA PRO A 306 6.58 -12.97 18.89
C PRO A 306 7.45 -13.31 17.67
N ILE A 307 8.69 -12.81 17.55
CA ILE A 307 9.54 -13.01 16.35
C ILE A 307 9.68 -14.49 15.95
N PRO A 308 9.92 -15.44 16.88
CA PRO A 308 9.99 -16.87 16.54
C PRO A 308 8.69 -17.43 15.94
N LEU A 309 7.56 -16.76 16.14
CA LEU A 309 6.25 -17.17 15.60
C LEU A 309 6.00 -16.65 14.18
N TYR A 310 6.79 -15.68 13.68
CA TYR A 310 6.58 -15.05 12.37
C TYR A 310 6.56 -16.07 11.22
N PRO A 311 7.47 -17.06 11.16
CA PRO A 311 7.42 -18.11 10.13
C PRO A 311 6.20 -19.03 10.22
N VAL A 312 5.62 -19.18 11.42
CA VAL A 312 4.47 -20.07 11.67
C VAL A 312 3.17 -19.44 11.20
N ILE A 313 3.07 -18.10 11.25
CA ILE A 313 1.87 -17.35 10.93
C ILE A 313 1.33 -17.62 9.51
N PRO A 314 2.14 -17.59 8.43
CA PRO A 314 1.66 -17.95 7.10
C PRO A 314 0.99 -19.33 7.07
N TRP A 315 1.61 -20.35 7.67
CA TRP A 315 1.05 -21.69 7.73
C TRP A 315 -0.25 -21.75 8.55
N THR A 316 -0.29 -21.08 9.70
CA THR A 316 -1.51 -21.00 10.52
C THR A 316 -2.66 -20.35 9.75
N LEU A 317 -2.40 -19.30 8.97
CA LEU A 317 -3.40 -18.65 8.15
C LEU A 317 -3.88 -19.51 6.97
N VAL A 318 -3.00 -20.32 6.34
CA VAL A 318 -3.44 -21.34 5.38
C VAL A 318 -4.45 -22.27 6.04
N ARG A 319 -4.10 -22.82 7.22
CA ARG A 319 -4.92 -23.80 7.93
C ARG A 319 -6.25 -23.23 8.41
N LEU A 320 -6.24 -22.07 9.05
CA LEU A 320 -7.46 -21.42 9.53
C LEU A 320 -8.30 -20.89 8.37
N GLY A 321 -7.67 -20.39 7.31
CA GLY A 321 -8.36 -19.95 6.09
C GLY A 321 -9.15 -21.08 5.42
N ALA A 322 -8.69 -22.32 5.52
CA ALA A 322 -9.41 -23.50 5.00
C ALA A 322 -10.76 -23.76 5.70
N LEU A 323 -10.99 -23.20 6.90
CA LEU A 323 -12.25 -23.33 7.64
C LEU A 323 -13.36 -22.43 7.09
N PHE A 324 -13.01 -21.42 6.28
CA PHE A 324 -13.97 -20.47 5.73
C PHE A 324 -14.36 -20.89 4.31
N PRO A 325 -15.64 -21.18 4.03
CA PRO A 325 -16.08 -21.51 2.67
C PRO A 325 -15.84 -20.33 1.70
N PRO A 326 -15.78 -20.59 0.38
CA PRO A 326 -15.71 -19.55 -0.63
C PRO A 326 -17.08 -18.87 -0.83
N ASP A 327 -17.59 -18.23 0.22
CA ASP A 327 -18.87 -17.51 0.20
C ASP A 327 -18.72 -16.02 0.62
N PRO A 328 -19.62 -15.12 0.17
CA PRO A 328 -19.48 -13.69 0.44
C PRO A 328 -19.52 -13.29 1.92
N ALA A 329 -20.17 -14.07 2.79
CA ALA A 329 -20.23 -13.76 4.22
C ALA A 329 -18.93 -14.19 4.93
N ALA A 330 -18.39 -15.36 4.57
CA ALA A 330 -17.13 -15.86 5.07
C ALA A 330 -15.94 -14.98 4.69
N PHE A 331 -16.03 -14.19 3.61
CA PHE A 331 -15.02 -13.19 3.26
C PHE A 331 -14.76 -12.24 4.44
N TYR A 332 -15.81 -11.64 4.99
CA TYR A 332 -15.68 -10.72 6.13
C TYR A 332 -15.21 -11.44 7.39
N GLY A 333 -15.63 -12.70 7.59
CA GLY A 333 -15.12 -13.54 8.68
C GLY A 333 -13.60 -13.78 8.58
N PHE A 334 -13.09 -13.99 7.37
CA PHE A 334 -11.65 -14.15 7.13
C PHE A 334 -10.88 -12.84 7.28
N GLU A 335 -11.46 -11.72 6.87
CA GLU A 335 -10.86 -10.39 7.12
C GLU A 335 -10.81 -10.07 8.62
N ILE A 336 -11.81 -10.51 9.40
CA ILE A 336 -11.76 -10.44 10.88
C ILE A 336 -10.65 -11.35 11.44
N LEU A 337 -10.44 -12.54 10.89
CA LEU A 337 -9.30 -13.40 11.28
C LEU A 337 -7.96 -12.72 10.99
N LYS A 338 -7.81 -12.07 9.84
CA LYS A 338 -6.62 -11.27 9.51
C LYS A 338 -6.41 -10.15 10.53
N LEU A 339 -7.47 -9.41 10.87
CA LEU A 339 -7.43 -8.38 11.92
C LEU A 339 -7.00 -8.95 13.27
N GLY A 340 -7.57 -10.09 13.67
CA GLY A 340 -7.18 -10.80 14.89
C GLY A 340 -5.69 -11.19 14.89
N THR A 341 -5.17 -11.61 13.74
CA THR A 341 -3.74 -11.95 13.57
C THR A 341 -2.85 -10.71 13.70
N CYS A 342 -3.23 -9.58 13.11
CA CYS A 342 -2.53 -8.31 13.30
C CYS A 342 -2.55 -7.89 14.78
N LEU A 343 -3.71 -7.95 15.44
CA LEU A 343 -3.85 -7.60 16.85
C LEU A 343 -3.01 -8.52 17.76
N LEU A 344 -2.94 -9.81 17.47
CA LEU A 344 -2.13 -10.75 18.26
C LEU A 344 -0.65 -10.31 18.33
N ILE A 345 -0.10 -9.80 17.22
CA ILE A 345 1.30 -9.38 17.13
C ILE A 345 1.48 -7.94 17.64
N MET A 346 0.58 -7.04 17.24
CA MET A 346 0.80 -5.60 17.35
C MET A 346 0.13 -4.97 18.57
N LEU A 347 -0.93 -5.56 19.12
CA LEU A 347 -1.78 -4.90 20.14
C LEU A 347 -0.96 -4.49 21.37
N LEU A 348 -0.15 -5.41 21.92
CA LEU A 348 0.62 -5.13 23.13
C LEU A 348 1.71 -4.06 22.88
N PRO A 349 2.57 -4.17 21.85
CA PRO A 349 3.50 -3.09 21.51
C PRO A 349 2.83 -1.73 21.27
N THR A 350 1.79 -1.69 20.44
CA THR A 350 1.14 -0.44 20.02
C THR A 350 0.33 0.21 21.15
N LEU A 351 -0.22 -0.59 22.06
CA LEU A 351 -0.77 -0.12 23.33
C LEU A 351 0.28 0.65 24.16
N LEU A 352 1.48 0.10 24.31
CA LEU A 352 2.54 0.70 25.11
C LEU A 352 3.11 1.95 24.43
N ILE A 353 3.28 1.91 23.12
CA ILE A 353 3.67 3.05 22.29
C ILE A 353 2.62 4.16 22.39
N GLY A 354 1.33 3.83 22.34
CA GLY A 354 0.23 4.79 22.41
C GLY A 354 0.21 5.62 23.69
N MET A 355 0.71 5.08 24.80
CA MET A 355 0.79 5.79 26.09
C MET A 355 1.83 6.93 26.08
N SER A 356 2.73 6.97 25.10
CA SER A 356 3.91 7.84 25.11
C SER A 356 3.59 9.33 25.15
N VAL A 357 2.71 9.79 24.25
CA VAL A 357 2.37 11.22 24.15
C VAL A 357 1.65 11.73 25.41
N PRO A 358 0.57 11.12 25.92
CA PRO A 358 -0.08 11.63 27.13
C PRO A 358 0.80 11.53 28.38
N LEU A 359 1.69 10.54 28.48
CA LEU A 359 2.68 10.48 29.57
C LEU A 359 3.63 11.69 29.51
N MET A 360 4.11 12.04 28.32
CA MET A 360 4.95 13.23 28.14
C MET A 360 4.19 14.52 28.41
N VAL A 361 2.93 14.63 27.96
CA VAL A 361 2.06 15.78 28.28
C VAL A 361 1.89 15.93 29.80
N LYS A 362 1.59 14.83 30.51
CA LYS A 362 1.51 14.86 31.99
C LYS A 362 2.83 15.29 32.64
N GLY A 363 3.96 14.87 32.08
CA GLY A 363 5.28 15.13 32.65
C GLY A 363 5.86 16.51 32.38
N LEU A 364 5.44 17.17 31.31
CA LEU A 364 6.06 18.41 30.80
C LEU A 364 5.10 19.60 30.68
N ALA A 365 3.78 19.38 30.61
CA ALA A 365 2.80 20.46 30.48
C ALA A 365 2.29 20.92 31.85
N GLY A 366 3.17 21.56 32.62
CA GLY A 366 2.90 21.95 34.01
C GLY A 366 2.11 23.24 34.20
N ARG A 367 2.03 24.11 33.18
CA ARG A 367 1.35 25.42 33.26
C ARG A 367 0.01 25.38 32.52
N PRO A 368 -1.13 25.55 33.21
CA PRO A 368 -2.46 25.57 32.58
C PRO A 368 -2.61 26.63 31.47
N GLU A 369 -1.93 27.77 31.64
CA GLU A 369 -1.93 28.90 30.69
C GLU A 369 -1.30 28.54 29.34
N MET A 370 -0.24 27.72 29.35
CA MET A 370 0.53 27.30 28.17
C MET A 370 0.24 25.86 27.76
N LEU A 371 -0.86 25.29 28.25
CA LEU A 371 -1.19 23.89 28.02
C LEU A 371 -1.31 23.55 26.52
N GLY A 372 -1.89 24.45 25.72
CA GLY A 372 -2.00 24.28 24.27
C GLY A 372 -0.64 24.27 23.59
N ALA A 373 0.24 25.21 23.95
CA ALA A 373 1.59 25.32 23.42
C ALA A 373 2.49 24.15 23.82
N ASP A 374 2.48 23.74 25.09
CA ASP A 374 3.30 22.64 25.61
C ASP A 374 2.85 21.30 25.01
N CYS A 375 1.54 21.04 25.00
CA CYS A 375 0.98 19.84 24.37
C CYS A 375 1.23 19.81 22.87
N GLY A 376 0.99 20.93 22.19
CA GLY A 376 1.23 21.09 20.76
C GLY A 376 2.69 20.84 20.37
N ARG A 377 3.64 21.26 21.23
CA ARG A 377 5.08 21.02 21.05
C ARG A 377 5.45 19.57 21.26
N ILE A 378 4.94 18.91 22.30
CA ILE A 378 5.21 17.48 22.56
C ILE A 378 4.68 16.62 21.41
N TYR A 379 3.45 16.87 20.97
CA TYR A 379 2.87 16.19 19.83
C TYR A 379 3.68 16.47 18.56
N ALA A 380 4.07 17.72 18.31
CA ALA A 380 4.90 18.07 17.15
C ALA A 380 6.23 17.34 17.13
N TRP A 381 6.96 17.25 18.26
CA TRP A 381 8.24 16.52 18.30
C TRP A 381 8.05 15.02 18.07
N ASN A 382 6.99 14.41 18.61
CA ASN A 382 6.67 13.01 18.29
C ASN A 382 6.37 12.84 16.81
N THR A 383 5.54 13.70 16.24
CA THR A 383 5.12 13.63 14.85
C THR A 383 6.27 13.96 13.88
N TRP A 384 7.18 14.87 14.21
CA TRP A 384 8.42 15.05 13.45
C TRP A 384 9.32 13.80 13.52
N GLY A 385 9.33 13.11 14.66
CA GLY A 385 9.91 11.79 14.79
C GLY A 385 9.27 10.81 13.80
N ASN A 386 7.94 10.77 13.74
CA ASN A 386 7.19 9.94 12.79
C ASN A 386 7.54 10.27 11.32
N VAL A 387 7.65 11.55 10.96
CA VAL A 387 8.09 11.99 9.62
C VAL A 387 9.49 11.46 9.31
N ALA A 388 10.44 11.65 10.23
CA ALA A 388 11.80 11.14 10.07
C ALA A 388 11.84 9.61 9.98
N GLY A 389 11.05 8.92 10.80
CA GLY A 389 10.90 7.46 10.78
C GLY A 389 10.32 6.97 9.47
N ALA A 390 9.27 7.60 8.94
CA ALA A 390 8.66 7.23 7.68
C ALA A 390 9.64 7.37 6.51
N ALA A 391 10.31 8.52 6.42
CA ALA A 391 11.26 8.81 5.35
C ALA A 391 12.54 7.94 5.46
N LEU A 392 13.15 7.87 6.64
CA LEU A 392 14.38 7.12 6.86
C LEU A 392 14.15 5.61 6.66
N THR A 393 13.05 5.09 7.18
CA THR A 393 12.76 3.66 7.13
C THR A 393 12.31 3.22 5.75
N GLY A 394 11.33 3.91 5.15
CA GLY A 394 10.79 3.53 3.84
C GLY A 394 11.80 3.66 2.70
N LEU A 395 12.70 4.65 2.77
CA LEU A 395 13.65 4.92 1.68
C LEU A 395 15.03 4.28 1.87
N PHE A 396 15.46 4.03 3.12
CA PHE A 396 16.84 3.60 3.42
C PHE A 396 16.91 2.36 4.31
N LEU A 397 16.34 2.39 5.52
CA LEU A 397 16.56 1.29 6.48
C LEU A 397 15.92 -0.01 6.00
N LEU A 398 14.67 0.01 5.54
CA LEU A 398 14.00 -1.21 5.09
C LEU A 398 14.76 -1.86 3.92
N PRO A 399 15.14 -1.14 2.84
CA PRO A 399 15.92 -1.76 1.76
C PRO A 399 17.31 -2.27 2.17
N TRP A 400 17.97 -1.64 3.15
CA TRP A 400 19.34 -1.99 3.54
C TRP A 400 19.43 -3.19 4.47
N ILE A 401 18.56 -3.25 5.49
CA ILE A 401 18.65 -4.28 6.53
C ILE A 401 17.50 -5.29 6.48
N GLY A 402 16.44 -5.00 5.71
CA GLY A 402 15.25 -5.84 5.58
C GLY A 402 14.31 -5.76 6.78
N ALA A 403 13.09 -6.25 6.61
CA ALA A 403 12.02 -6.12 7.63
C ALA A 403 12.36 -6.78 8.99
N ASP A 404 12.99 -7.95 9.00
CA ASP A 404 13.36 -8.68 10.24
C ASP A 404 14.31 -7.86 11.12
N LYS A 405 15.46 -7.46 10.55
CA LYS A 405 16.49 -6.70 11.28
C LYS A 405 15.98 -5.33 11.68
N LEU A 406 15.10 -4.73 10.88
CA LEU A 406 14.49 -3.44 11.19
C LEU A 406 13.58 -3.50 12.41
N ILE A 407 12.72 -4.53 12.51
CA ILE A 407 11.88 -4.77 13.70
C ILE A 407 12.77 -4.95 14.94
N ARG A 408 13.88 -5.69 14.79
CA ARG A 408 14.85 -5.93 15.86
C ARG A 408 15.58 -4.68 16.32
N ALA A 409 16.15 -3.94 15.37
CA ALA A 409 16.81 -2.66 15.64
C ALA A 409 15.85 -1.66 16.30
N GLY A 410 14.59 -1.61 15.86
CA GLY A 410 13.55 -0.80 16.49
C GLY A 410 13.32 -1.17 17.95
N ALA A 411 13.24 -2.46 18.30
CA ALA A 411 13.09 -2.89 19.69
C ALA A 411 14.28 -2.51 20.56
N VAL A 412 15.50 -2.68 20.05
CA VAL A 412 16.71 -2.25 20.76
C VAL A 412 16.68 -0.74 20.97
N ALA A 413 16.32 0.04 19.95
CA ALA A 413 16.18 1.49 20.06
C ALA A 413 15.14 1.89 21.11
N ASN A 414 13.97 1.26 21.13
CA ASN A 414 12.95 1.48 22.16
C ASN A 414 13.46 1.15 23.57
N ALA A 415 14.15 0.03 23.75
CA ALA A 415 14.71 -0.33 25.04
C ALA A 415 15.76 0.70 25.51
N LEU A 416 16.59 1.22 24.60
CA LEU A 416 17.57 2.27 24.89
C LEU A 416 16.89 3.60 25.25
N ILE A 417 15.89 4.04 24.49
CA ILE A 417 15.08 5.23 24.80
C ILE A 417 14.50 5.10 26.21
N GLY A 418 13.95 3.93 26.54
CA GLY A 418 13.37 3.65 27.84
C GLY A 418 14.39 3.65 28.99
N ALA A 419 15.55 3.02 28.77
CA ALA A 419 16.64 3.01 29.74
C ALA A 419 17.18 4.43 29.99
N ILE A 420 17.38 5.24 28.95
CA ILE A 420 17.82 6.63 29.08
C ILE A 420 16.80 7.45 29.88
N ALA A 421 15.50 7.30 29.60
CA ALA A 421 14.45 7.98 30.36
C ALA A 421 14.51 7.61 31.85
N ILE A 422 14.66 6.33 32.19
CA ILE A 422 14.74 5.87 33.58
C ILE A 422 16.03 6.37 34.26
N LEU A 423 17.17 6.30 33.59
CA LEU A 423 18.46 6.71 34.13
C LEU A 423 18.48 8.21 34.48
N MET A 424 17.88 9.04 33.63
CA MET A 424 17.94 10.50 33.72
C MET A 424 16.83 11.09 34.61
N TYR A 425 15.63 10.51 34.61
CA TYR A 425 14.48 11.07 35.33
C TYR A 425 14.15 10.36 36.65
N LEU A 426 14.74 9.18 36.90
CA LEU A 426 14.62 8.54 38.21
C LEU A 426 15.64 9.15 39.18
N PRO A 427 15.22 9.76 40.30
CA PRO A 427 16.11 10.43 41.24
C PRO A 427 17.11 9.45 41.87
N LYS A 428 18.28 9.97 42.25
CA LYS A 428 19.26 9.25 43.07
C LYS A 428 18.62 8.95 44.43
N GLY A 429 18.86 7.75 44.96
CA GLY A 429 18.30 7.31 46.23
C GLY A 429 18.87 5.95 46.65
N ASN A 430 18.20 5.30 47.60
CA ASN A 430 18.59 4.01 48.19
C ASN A 430 18.50 2.86 47.16
N TRP A 431 18.48 1.60 47.61
CA TRP A 431 18.61 0.43 46.74
C TRP A 431 17.51 0.31 45.64
N ARG A 432 16.28 0.78 45.87
CA ARG A 432 15.15 0.64 44.90
C ARG A 432 15.38 1.39 43.56
N PRO A 433 15.68 2.71 43.54
CA PRO A 433 16.04 3.39 42.30
C PRO A 433 17.29 2.83 41.61
N ARG A 434 18.28 2.37 42.38
CA ARG A 434 19.49 1.72 41.83
C ARG A 434 19.13 0.42 41.10
N LEU A 435 18.31 -0.42 41.73
CA LEU A 435 17.83 -1.66 41.13
C LEU A 435 17.03 -1.38 39.86
N ALA A 436 16.10 -0.42 39.88
CA ALA A 436 15.33 -0.05 38.69
C ALA A 436 16.22 0.41 37.51
N LYS A 437 17.27 1.21 37.78
CA LYS A 437 18.25 1.63 36.77
C LYS A 437 19.05 0.44 36.23
N LEU A 438 19.53 -0.43 37.11
CA LEU A 438 20.26 -1.65 36.71
C LEU A 438 19.36 -2.59 35.90
N SER A 439 18.10 -2.78 36.30
CA SER A 439 17.13 -3.57 35.54
C SER A 439 16.85 -2.96 34.17
N ALA A 440 16.70 -1.64 34.07
CA ALA A 440 16.48 -0.99 32.78
C ALA A 440 17.66 -1.18 31.82
N VAL A 441 18.90 -1.01 32.31
CA VAL A 441 20.12 -1.24 31.53
C VAL A 441 20.28 -2.72 31.19
N GLY A 442 20.07 -3.62 32.15
CA GLY A 442 20.18 -5.06 31.95
C GLY A 442 19.16 -5.59 30.95
N LEU A 443 17.91 -5.10 30.98
CA LEU A 443 16.89 -5.45 30.00
C LEU A 443 17.25 -4.91 28.61
N ALA A 444 17.71 -3.66 28.49
CA ALA A 444 18.13 -3.12 27.20
C ALA A 444 19.33 -3.88 26.61
N ALA A 445 20.33 -4.20 27.43
CA ALA A 445 21.48 -5.02 27.03
C ALA A 445 21.07 -6.45 26.68
N GLY A 446 20.16 -7.05 27.45
CA GLY A 446 19.63 -8.38 27.19
C GLY A 446 18.86 -8.45 25.87
N LEU A 447 17.99 -7.49 25.59
CA LEU A 447 17.27 -7.38 24.32
C LEU A 447 18.22 -7.16 23.13
N ALA A 448 19.26 -6.34 23.31
CA ALA A 448 20.32 -6.17 22.29
C ALA A 448 21.08 -7.49 22.04
N GLY A 449 21.42 -8.23 23.11
CA GLY A 449 22.05 -9.55 23.00
C GLY A 449 21.15 -10.54 22.27
N ILE A 450 19.87 -10.65 22.66
CA ILE A 450 18.87 -11.51 22.02
C ILE A 450 18.71 -11.15 20.54
N SER A 451 18.67 -9.86 20.20
CA SER A 451 18.57 -9.39 18.82
C SER A 451 19.70 -9.90 17.93
N ILE A 452 20.90 -10.10 18.49
CA ILE A 452 22.08 -10.60 17.78
C ILE A 452 22.06 -12.14 17.72
N TRP A 453 21.56 -12.78 18.78
CA TRP A 453 21.56 -14.25 18.93
C TRP A 453 20.45 -14.97 18.16
N ILE A 454 19.29 -14.35 17.98
CA ILE A 454 18.19 -14.97 17.24
C ILE A 454 18.55 -15.00 15.75
N ASP A 455 18.44 -16.15 15.09
CA ASP A 455 18.64 -16.23 13.64
C ASP A 455 17.58 -15.43 12.87
N PRO A 456 17.92 -14.85 11.71
CA PRO A 456 16.91 -14.29 10.80
C PRO A 456 15.87 -15.35 10.44
N TRP A 457 14.62 -14.93 10.23
CA TRP A 457 13.61 -15.86 9.75
C TRP A 457 13.99 -16.45 8.38
N ASN A 458 13.59 -17.68 8.10
CA ASN A 458 13.74 -18.25 6.76
C ASN A 458 12.69 -17.59 5.82
N PRO A 459 13.11 -16.84 4.78
CA PRO A 459 12.18 -16.13 3.91
C PRO A 459 11.30 -17.06 3.07
N ALA A 460 11.66 -18.34 2.90
CA ALA A 460 10.85 -19.32 2.17
C ALA A 460 9.45 -19.50 2.78
N TRP A 461 9.25 -19.25 4.08
CA TRP A 461 7.91 -19.31 4.69
C TRP A 461 6.91 -18.31 4.08
N PHE A 462 7.40 -17.24 3.46
CA PHE A 462 6.57 -16.23 2.81
C PHE A 462 6.17 -16.61 1.37
N THR A 463 6.60 -17.77 0.84
CA THR A 463 6.08 -18.30 -0.44
C THR A 463 4.77 -19.05 -0.29
N LEU A 464 4.31 -19.32 0.93
CA LEU A 464 3.08 -20.08 1.19
C LEU A 464 1.81 -19.36 0.72
N ALA A 465 1.87 -18.03 0.55
CA ALA A 465 0.81 -17.21 0.00
C ALA A 465 -0.59 -17.57 0.56
N PRO A 466 -0.82 -17.48 1.90
CA PRO A 466 -2.05 -18.00 2.52
C PRO A 466 -3.32 -17.30 2.02
N PHE A 467 -3.17 -16.11 1.45
CA PHE A 467 -4.23 -15.37 0.75
C PHE A 467 -4.72 -16.07 -0.52
N ARG A 468 -3.93 -16.96 -1.16
CA ARG A 468 -4.27 -17.62 -2.42
C ARG A 468 -4.96 -19.00 -2.30
N ARG A 469 -5.09 -19.62 -1.13
CA ARG A 469 -5.94 -20.84 -0.91
C ARG A 469 -5.84 -22.00 -1.95
N HIS A 470 -4.68 -22.24 -2.56
CA HIS A 470 -4.51 -23.30 -3.58
C HIS A 470 -3.90 -24.62 -3.06
N PHE A 471 -3.48 -24.69 -1.79
CA PHE A 471 -2.75 -25.86 -1.28
C PHE A 471 -3.64 -26.79 -0.45
N ALA A 472 -3.51 -28.09 -0.68
CA ALA A 472 -3.86 -29.09 0.32
C ALA A 472 -3.08 -28.78 1.60
N VAL A 473 -3.75 -28.81 2.76
CA VAL A 473 -3.11 -28.41 4.02
C VAL A 473 -2.14 -29.51 4.46
N ALA A 474 -0.90 -29.40 4.02
CA ALA A 474 0.20 -30.21 4.53
C ALA A 474 0.37 -29.94 6.03
N THR A 475 0.84 -30.95 6.77
CA THR A 475 1.22 -30.78 8.16
C THR A 475 2.34 -29.75 8.29
N PHE A 476 2.51 -29.18 9.49
CA PHE A 476 3.58 -28.21 9.72
C PHE A 476 4.96 -28.80 9.42
N ASP A 477 5.18 -30.08 9.74
CA ASP A 477 6.46 -30.76 9.53
C ASP A 477 6.76 -31.04 8.05
N GLU A 478 5.75 -31.47 7.28
CA GLU A 478 5.85 -31.60 5.83
C GLU A 478 6.15 -30.25 5.17
N THR A 479 5.45 -29.19 5.60
CA THR A 479 5.65 -27.83 5.10
C THR A 479 7.08 -27.37 5.39
N ARG A 480 7.55 -27.54 6.64
CA ARG A 480 8.91 -27.21 7.06
C ARG A 480 9.95 -27.95 6.22
N THR A 481 9.74 -29.24 5.98
CA THR A 481 10.65 -30.07 5.18
C THR A 481 10.67 -29.64 3.71
N HIS A 482 9.51 -29.32 3.13
CA HIS A 482 9.41 -28.82 1.76
C HIS A 482 10.13 -27.47 1.59
N LEU A 483 9.90 -26.53 2.51
CA LEU A 483 10.53 -25.22 2.49
C LEU A 483 12.04 -25.30 2.75
N ALA A 484 12.51 -26.28 3.54
CA ALA A 484 13.93 -26.52 3.74
C ALA A 484 14.65 -26.99 2.46
N ARG A 485 13.94 -27.64 1.53
CA ARG A 485 14.48 -28.04 0.20
C ARG A 485 14.42 -26.91 -0.83
N THR A 486 13.64 -25.85 -0.57
CA THR A 486 13.53 -24.72 -1.48
C THR A 486 14.75 -23.83 -1.33
N ARG A 487 15.57 -23.74 -2.37
CA ARG A 487 16.76 -22.89 -2.35
C ARG A 487 16.36 -21.46 -2.68
N VAL A 488 16.52 -20.55 -1.72
CA VAL A 488 16.36 -19.10 -1.94
C VAL A 488 17.65 -18.57 -2.57
N LEU A 489 17.58 -18.14 -3.82
CA LEU A 489 18.72 -17.57 -4.55
C LEU A 489 18.91 -16.08 -4.23
N MET A 490 17.80 -15.38 -3.98
CA MET A 490 17.75 -13.96 -3.65
C MET A 490 16.52 -13.68 -2.80
N ALA A 491 16.67 -12.83 -1.79
CA ALA A 491 15.56 -12.22 -1.05
C ALA A 491 16.00 -10.81 -0.64
N ALA A 492 15.28 -9.78 -1.10
CA ALA A 492 15.64 -8.39 -0.89
C ALA A 492 14.39 -7.51 -0.75
N ASP A 493 14.47 -6.55 0.15
CA ASP A 493 13.47 -5.50 0.27
C ASP A 493 13.83 -4.31 -0.63
N ASP A 494 12.86 -3.86 -1.41
CA ASP A 494 12.84 -2.60 -2.14
C ASP A 494 11.84 -1.66 -1.45
N PRO A 495 11.96 -0.33 -1.61
CA PRO A 495 10.92 0.58 -1.15
C PRO A 495 9.52 0.17 -1.65
N SER A 496 9.40 -0.34 -2.87
CA SER A 496 8.11 -0.65 -3.52
C SER A 496 7.62 -2.08 -3.25
N ALA A 497 8.52 -3.04 -3.04
CA ALA A 497 8.13 -4.44 -2.84
C ALA A 497 9.22 -5.27 -2.14
N HIS A 498 8.84 -6.44 -1.63
CA HIS A 498 9.78 -7.52 -1.32
C HIS A 498 9.94 -8.44 -2.53
N VAL A 499 11.18 -8.67 -2.97
CA VAL A 499 11.49 -9.52 -4.13
C VAL A 499 12.26 -10.75 -3.67
N MET A 500 11.82 -11.93 -4.11
CA MET A 500 12.49 -13.19 -3.82
C MET A 500 12.55 -14.08 -5.07
N VAL A 501 13.67 -14.77 -5.28
CA VAL A 501 13.82 -15.80 -6.32
C VAL A 501 14.17 -17.12 -5.66
N THR A 502 13.38 -18.14 -5.95
CA THR A 502 13.64 -19.51 -5.48
C THR A 502 13.97 -20.43 -6.64
N SER A 503 14.71 -21.50 -6.34
CA SER A 503 15.01 -22.60 -7.24
C SER A 503 14.55 -23.91 -6.64
N THR A 504 13.92 -24.75 -7.47
CA THR A 504 13.72 -26.17 -7.16
C THR A 504 15.01 -26.97 -7.41
N GLU A 505 15.02 -28.25 -7.03
CA GLU A 505 16.13 -29.18 -7.31
C GLU A 505 16.41 -29.29 -8.82
N ASP A 506 15.37 -29.30 -9.65
CA ASP A 506 15.43 -29.31 -11.13
C ASP A 506 15.82 -27.95 -11.76
N ARG A 507 16.35 -27.00 -10.98
CA ARG A 507 16.71 -25.64 -11.43
C ARG A 507 15.56 -24.83 -12.04
N ARG A 508 14.31 -25.14 -11.70
CA ARG A 508 13.17 -24.29 -12.08
C ARG A 508 13.12 -23.09 -11.16
N LEU A 509 13.04 -21.91 -11.75
CA LEU A 509 13.05 -20.65 -11.04
C LEU A 509 11.64 -20.08 -10.90
N THR A 510 11.35 -19.53 -9.73
CA THR A 510 10.13 -18.74 -9.47
C THR A 510 10.51 -17.41 -8.84
N LEU A 511 9.99 -16.34 -9.42
CA LEU A 511 10.11 -14.96 -8.94
C LEU A 511 8.85 -14.62 -8.13
N TYR A 512 9.06 -14.20 -6.90
CA TYR A 512 8.04 -13.74 -5.98
C TYR A 512 8.16 -12.24 -5.75
N VAL A 513 7.02 -11.56 -5.80
CA VAL A 513 6.86 -10.16 -5.41
C VAL A 513 5.83 -10.11 -4.28
N ASN A 514 6.21 -9.58 -3.12
CA ASN A 514 5.39 -9.55 -1.90
C ASN A 514 4.79 -10.92 -1.52
N GLY A 515 5.61 -11.98 -1.56
CA GLY A 515 5.18 -13.35 -1.21
C GLY A 515 4.33 -14.06 -2.27
N ARG A 516 4.09 -13.42 -3.42
CA ARG A 516 3.27 -13.96 -4.50
C ARG A 516 4.12 -14.28 -5.74
N ALA A 517 3.90 -15.43 -6.36
CA ALA A 517 4.57 -15.77 -7.62
C ALA A 517 4.04 -14.90 -8.79
N ASP A 518 4.95 -14.13 -9.39
CA ASP A 518 4.67 -13.22 -10.51
C ASP A 518 5.26 -13.76 -11.83
N ALA A 519 6.41 -14.42 -11.79
CA ALA A 519 7.00 -15.06 -12.96
C ALA A 519 7.66 -16.39 -12.60
N SER A 520 7.79 -17.29 -13.59
CA SER A 520 8.50 -18.54 -13.44
C SER A 520 9.11 -19.00 -14.76
N SER A 521 10.15 -19.83 -14.68
CA SER A 521 10.77 -20.45 -15.86
C SER A 521 10.05 -21.70 -16.34
N HIS A 522 8.89 -22.02 -15.77
CA HIS A 522 8.09 -23.20 -16.11
C HIS A 522 6.62 -22.83 -16.35
N ALA A 523 5.82 -22.63 -15.31
CA ALA A 523 4.36 -22.56 -15.40
C ALA A 523 3.88 -21.36 -16.25
N ASN A 524 4.53 -20.21 -16.10
CA ASN A 524 4.14 -18.97 -16.77
C ASN A 524 4.97 -18.73 -18.06
N LEU A 525 5.81 -19.69 -18.47
CA LEU A 525 6.72 -19.51 -19.60
C LEU A 525 5.96 -19.23 -20.92
N PRO A 526 4.87 -19.97 -21.28
CA PRO A 526 4.11 -19.68 -22.49
C PRO A 526 3.53 -18.26 -22.52
N THR A 527 2.96 -17.80 -21.40
CA THR A 527 2.40 -16.46 -21.29
C THR A 527 3.46 -15.40 -21.52
N GLN A 528 4.62 -15.48 -20.84
CA GLN A 528 5.70 -14.49 -20.98
C GLN A 528 6.27 -14.42 -22.40
N ILE A 529 6.44 -15.57 -23.06
CA ILE A 529 6.92 -15.65 -24.45
C ILE A 529 5.90 -15.03 -25.41
N LEU A 530 4.63 -15.45 -25.32
CA LEU A 530 3.59 -15.02 -26.26
C LEU A 530 3.15 -13.58 -26.07
N LEU A 531 3.32 -13.03 -24.86
CA LEU A 531 3.04 -11.64 -24.56
C LEU A 531 3.85 -10.66 -25.43
N ALA A 532 5.05 -11.06 -25.86
CA ALA A 532 5.83 -10.32 -26.84
C ALA A 532 5.61 -10.81 -28.28
N HIS A 533 5.67 -12.11 -28.55
CA HIS A 533 5.62 -12.59 -29.94
C HIS A 533 4.30 -12.27 -30.64
N LEU A 534 3.15 -12.41 -29.98
CA LEU A 534 1.86 -12.19 -30.62
C LEU A 534 1.70 -10.77 -31.17
N PRO A 535 1.78 -9.70 -30.36
CA PRO A 535 1.59 -8.35 -30.88
C PRO A 535 2.69 -7.93 -31.88
N ILE A 536 3.94 -8.39 -31.69
CA ILE A 536 5.05 -8.06 -32.60
C ILE A 536 4.90 -8.77 -33.96
N LEU A 537 4.44 -10.02 -33.99
CA LEU A 537 4.19 -10.74 -35.24
C LEU A 537 2.97 -10.17 -35.98
N LEU A 538 1.92 -9.77 -35.26
CA LEU A 538 0.72 -9.17 -35.84
C LEU A 538 0.96 -7.76 -36.38
N HIS A 539 1.93 -7.03 -35.83
CA HIS A 539 2.29 -5.70 -36.33
C HIS A 539 3.05 -5.78 -37.67
N PRO A 540 2.74 -4.94 -38.67
CA PRO A 540 3.34 -5.03 -40.00
C PRO A 540 4.83 -4.67 -40.01
N ALA A 541 5.33 -3.77 -39.16
CA ALA A 541 6.75 -3.40 -39.13
C ALA A 541 7.18 -2.86 -37.76
N PRO A 542 7.25 -3.69 -36.70
CA PRO A 542 7.56 -3.22 -35.35
C PRO A 542 9.03 -2.79 -35.23
N GLN A 543 9.29 -1.56 -34.79
CA GLN A 543 10.62 -1.01 -34.53
C GLN A 543 10.82 -0.66 -33.06
N ASP A 544 9.87 0.04 -32.46
CA ASP A 544 9.95 0.51 -31.08
C ASP A 544 8.92 -0.19 -30.19
N VAL A 545 9.41 -0.90 -29.18
CA VAL A 545 8.58 -1.66 -28.23
C VAL A 545 8.71 -1.07 -26.84
N CYS A 546 7.58 -0.86 -26.16
CA CYS A 546 7.52 -0.55 -24.74
C CYS A 546 6.93 -1.74 -23.98
N ILE A 547 7.57 -2.14 -22.88
CA ILE A 547 7.11 -3.21 -22.00
C ILE A 547 6.94 -2.62 -20.60
N VAL A 548 5.71 -2.63 -20.10
CA VAL A 548 5.36 -2.18 -18.74
C VAL A 548 5.46 -3.37 -17.79
N GLY A 549 6.39 -3.30 -16.85
CA GLY A 549 6.83 -4.38 -15.97
C GLY A 549 7.97 -5.19 -16.61
N LEU A 550 8.91 -5.66 -15.79
CA LEU A 550 10.03 -6.53 -16.21
C LEU A 550 9.76 -8.00 -15.91
N GLY A 551 9.28 -8.30 -14.70
CA GLY A 551 9.13 -9.68 -14.22
C GLY A 551 10.47 -10.43 -14.25
N SER A 552 10.50 -11.58 -14.94
CA SER A 552 11.73 -12.37 -15.16
C SER A 552 12.63 -11.85 -16.29
N GLY A 553 12.17 -10.85 -17.05
CA GLY A 553 12.81 -10.41 -18.29
C GLY A 553 12.51 -11.27 -19.52
N ILE A 554 11.81 -12.41 -19.39
CA ILE A 554 11.52 -13.32 -20.51
C ILE A 554 10.73 -12.61 -21.63
N THR A 555 9.75 -11.78 -21.29
CA THR A 555 8.99 -10.98 -22.26
C THR A 555 9.90 -10.01 -23.04
N ALA A 556 10.87 -9.38 -22.36
CA ALA A 556 11.84 -8.52 -23.03
C ALA A 556 12.76 -9.33 -23.97
N GLY A 557 13.23 -10.50 -23.53
CA GLY A 557 13.99 -11.43 -24.36
C GLY A 557 13.23 -11.90 -25.60
N ALA A 558 11.95 -12.19 -25.47
CA ALA A 558 11.07 -12.56 -26.57
C ALA A 558 10.84 -11.39 -27.55
N ALA A 559 10.75 -10.15 -27.05
CA ALA A 559 10.69 -8.96 -27.91
C ALA A 559 12.00 -8.75 -28.70
N LEU A 560 13.15 -8.93 -28.05
CA LEU A 560 14.48 -8.75 -28.64
C LEU A 560 14.88 -9.87 -29.60
N ALA A 561 14.18 -11.01 -29.60
CA ALA A 561 14.31 -12.03 -30.64
C ALA A 561 13.88 -11.53 -32.03
N HIS A 562 13.13 -10.43 -32.08
CA HIS A 562 12.83 -9.70 -33.30
C HIS A 562 13.87 -8.59 -33.53
N PRO A 563 14.09 -8.14 -34.78
CA PRO A 563 14.96 -7.03 -35.11
C PRO A 563 14.25 -5.70 -34.83
N VAL A 564 13.72 -5.57 -33.62
CA VAL A 564 13.27 -4.28 -33.10
C VAL A 564 14.49 -3.39 -32.95
N ARG A 565 14.31 -2.10 -33.21
CA ARG A 565 15.34 -1.07 -33.04
C ARG A 565 15.60 -0.83 -31.55
N ARG A 566 14.54 -0.90 -30.73
CA ARG A 566 14.58 -0.58 -29.30
C ARG A 566 13.47 -1.30 -28.53
N ALA A 567 13.80 -1.74 -27.32
CA ALA A 567 12.84 -2.23 -26.32
C ALA A 567 13.02 -1.46 -25.01
N ASP A 568 12.09 -0.57 -24.68
CA ASP A 568 12.03 0.10 -23.39
C ASP A 568 11.26 -0.76 -22.40
N VAL A 569 11.88 -1.14 -21.28
CA VAL A 569 11.21 -1.87 -20.20
C VAL A 569 11.04 -0.93 -19.01
N VAL A 570 9.79 -0.56 -18.73
CA VAL A 570 9.43 0.35 -17.64
C VAL A 570 9.10 -0.46 -16.41
N GLU A 571 9.97 -0.43 -15.41
CA GLU A 571 9.88 -1.25 -14.19
C GLU A 571 9.76 -0.37 -12.94
N LEU A 572 8.82 -0.70 -12.05
CA LEU A 572 8.56 0.08 -10.84
C LEU A 572 9.55 -0.25 -9.71
N VAL A 573 9.94 -1.51 -9.60
CA VAL A 573 10.74 -2.07 -8.50
C VAL A 573 12.22 -2.04 -8.88
N ARG A 574 13.01 -1.21 -8.20
CA ARG A 574 14.41 -0.96 -8.56
C ARG A 574 15.29 -2.20 -8.46
N ILE A 575 15.00 -3.11 -7.53
CA ILE A 575 15.79 -4.34 -7.34
C ILE A 575 15.43 -5.45 -8.35
N LEU A 576 14.33 -5.34 -9.10
CA LEU A 576 13.85 -6.41 -9.97
C LEU A 576 14.82 -6.78 -11.12
N PRO A 577 15.59 -5.86 -11.73
CA PRO A 577 16.60 -6.23 -12.72
C PRO A 577 17.67 -7.20 -12.19
N GLN A 578 18.03 -7.10 -10.92
CA GLN A 578 18.97 -8.05 -10.30
C GLN A 578 18.34 -9.45 -10.17
N ALA A 579 17.05 -9.50 -9.84
CA ALA A 579 16.30 -10.75 -9.79
C ALA A 579 16.11 -11.37 -11.18
N ALA A 580 15.79 -10.55 -12.19
CA ALA A 580 15.64 -10.97 -13.58
C ALA A 580 16.95 -11.46 -14.20
N ALA A 581 18.12 -10.95 -13.76
CA ALA A 581 19.42 -11.45 -14.18
C ALA A 581 19.65 -12.92 -13.80
N LEU A 582 18.96 -13.45 -12.78
CA LEU A 582 19.00 -14.89 -12.46
C LEU A 582 18.28 -15.74 -13.49
N PHE A 583 17.44 -15.14 -14.35
CA PHE A 583 16.69 -15.80 -15.41
C PHE A 583 17.39 -15.73 -16.79
N ASP A 584 18.70 -15.43 -16.84
CA ASP A 584 19.44 -15.17 -18.08
C ASP A 584 19.27 -16.27 -19.16
N GLU A 585 19.28 -17.55 -18.73
CA GLU A 585 19.06 -18.72 -19.59
C GLU A 585 17.67 -18.71 -20.29
N TRP A 586 16.66 -18.12 -19.64
CA TRP A 586 15.29 -18.08 -20.14
C TRP A 586 14.95 -16.77 -20.85
N ASN A 587 15.57 -15.66 -20.44
CA ASN A 587 15.38 -14.36 -21.07
C ASN A 587 16.38 -14.07 -22.20
N ASN A 588 17.33 -14.96 -22.47
CA ASN A 588 18.30 -14.88 -23.57
C ASN A 588 19.17 -13.61 -23.53
N GLY A 589 19.67 -13.24 -22.35
CA GLY A 589 20.56 -12.10 -22.20
C GLY A 589 19.89 -10.73 -22.35
N ALA A 590 18.55 -10.66 -22.20
CA ALA A 590 17.77 -9.47 -22.49
C ALA A 590 18.27 -8.20 -21.78
N LEU A 591 18.77 -8.33 -20.56
CA LEU A 591 19.26 -7.20 -19.76
C LEU A 591 20.63 -6.68 -20.23
N SER A 592 21.36 -7.47 -21.01
CA SER A 592 22.66 -7.12 -21.58
C SER A 592 22.60 -6.65 -23.04
N ASP A 593 21.46 -6.85 -23.71
CA ASP A 593 21.26 -6.40 -25.09
C ASP A 593 21.20 -4.86 -25.15
N THR A 594 22.05 -4.27 -25.99
CA THR A 594 22.14 -2.81 -26.17
C THR A 594 20.84 -2.14 -26.63
N ARG A 595 19.90 -2.90 -27.20
CA ARG A 595 18.58 -2.41 -27.63
C ARG A 595 17.58 -2.38 -26.47
N CYS A 596 17.88 -3.09 -25.38
CA CYS A 596 17.06 -3.15 -24.18
C CYS A 596 17.43 -2.01 -23.23
N ARG A 597 16.46 -1.18 -22.87
CA ARG A 597 16.64 -0.12 -21.89
C ARG A 597 15.71 -0.34 -20.72
N ILE A 598 16.28 -0.65 -19.56
CA ILE A 598 15.54 -0.69 -18.30
C ILE A 598 15.34 0.74 -17.79
N ILE A 599 14.09 1.13 -17.58
CA ILE A 599 13.68 2.45 -17.08
C ILE A 599 12.99 2.22 -15.74
N ILE A 600 13.65 2.60 -14.64
CA ILE A 600 13.04 2.52 -13.31
C ILE A 600 12.09 3.71 -13.13
N ASN A 601 10.81 3.51 -13.43
CA ASN A 601 9.76 4.53 -13.27
C ASN A 601 8.38 3.90 -13.16
N ASP A 602 7.40 4.68 -12.70
CA ASP A 602 5.99 4.33 -12.85
C ASP A 602 5.57 4.39 -14.33
N ALA A 603 4.81 3.41 -14.78
CA ALA A 603 4.40 3.31 -16.18
C ALA A 603 3.43 4.42 -16.61
N ARG A 604 2.53 4.86 -15.73
CA ARG A 604 1.59 5.94 -16.04
C ARG A 604 2.34 7.25 -16.19
N ASP A 605 3.31 7.48 -15.32
CA ASP A 605 4.20 8.64 -15.37
C ASP A 605 5.05 8.64 -16.65
N HIS A 606 5.69 7.51 -16.95
CA HIS A 606 6.50 7.34 -18.17
C HIS A 606 5.68 7.63 -19.42
N LEU A 607 4.48 7.05 -19.57
CA LEU A 607 3.62 7.27 -20.73
C LEU A 607 3.02 8.68 -20.78
N SER A 608 2.93 9.39 -19.64
CA SER A 608 2.47 10.78 -19.61
C SER A 608 3.57 11.77 -19.99
N ALA A 609 4.83 11.44 -19.66
CA ALA A 609 6.00 12.29 -19.91
C ALA A 609 6.71 11.98 -21.24
N ALA A 610 6.51 10.79 -21.81
CA ALA A 610 7.23 10.35 -22.99
C ALA A 610 6.82 11.14 -24.23
N SER A 611 7.77 11.87 -24.81
CA SER A 611 7.63 12.43 -26.17
C SER A 611 7.75 11.34 -27.25
N HIS A 612 8.34 10.20 -26.90
CA HIS A 612 8.57 9.08 -27.80
C HIS A 612 7.34 8.18 -27.87
N LYS A 613 6.99 7.77 -29.09
CA LYS A 613 5.88 6.87 -29.37
C LYS A 613 6.38 5.48 -29.76
N TYR A 614 5.56 4.47 -29.50
CA TYR A 614 5.90 3.07 -29.70
C TYR A 614 5.00 2.44 -30.77
N ASP A 615 5.52 1.44 -31.47
CA ASP A 615 4.74 0.62 -32.42
C ASP A 615 3.97 -0.47 -31.67
N VAL A 616 4.57 -1.02 -30.62
CA VAL A 616 3.97 -2.05 -29.78
C VAL A 616 4.18 -1.70 -28.32
N LEU A 617 3.08 -1.65 -27.57
CA LEU A 617 3.11 -1.50 -26.12
C LEU A 617 2.57 -2.76 -25.47
N ILE A 618 3.35 -3.36 -24.60
CA ILE A 618 3.04 -4.59 -23.87
C ILE A 618 2.90 -4.24 -22.39
N SER A 619 1.77 -4.58 -21.78
CA SER A 619 1.50 -4.33 -20.36
C SER A 619 1.39 -5.63 -19.60
N GLN A 620 2.36 -5.88 -18.71
CA GLN A 620 2.49 -7.09 -17.89
C GLN A 620 2.48 -6.81 -16.38
N PRO A 621 1.42 -6.18 -15.85
CA PRO A 621 1.34 -5.90 -14.42
C PRO A 621 1.10 -7.17 -13.60
N SER A 622 1.14 -7.02 -12.26
CA SER A 622 0.76 -8.06 -11.32
C SER A 622 -0.76 -8.37 -11.39
N ASN A 623 -1.30 -9.15 -10.46
CA ASN A 623 -2.71 -9.56 -10.48
C ASN A 623 -3.63 -8.42 -10.07
N LEU A 624 -4.84 -8.43 -10.61
CA LEU A 624 -5.87 -7.40 -10.42
C LEU A 624 -6.24 -7.10 -8.97
N TRP A 625 -6.10 -8.06 -8.06
CA TRP A 625 -6.40 -7.89 -6.62
C TRP A 625 -5.28 -7.19 -5.84
N VAL A 626 -4.09 -7.03 -6.45
CA VAL A 626 -2.96 -6.34 -5.83
C VAL A 626 -3.24 -4.84 -5.84
N ALA A 627 -3.16 -4.20 -4.67
CA ALA A 627 -3.36 -2.78 -4.51
C ALA A 627 -2.39 -1.98 -5.40
N GLY A 628 -2.91 -0.97 -6.09
CA GLY A 628 -2.15 -0.16 -7.04
C GLY A 628 -2.12 -0.72 -8.47
N THR A 629 -2.42 -2.01 -8.67
CA THR A 629 -2.43 -2.61 -10.00
C THR A 629 -3.64 -2.17 -10.83
N GLY A 630 -4.78 -1.87 -10.19
CA GLY A 630 -6.00 -1.43 -10.88
C GLY A 630 -5.78 -0.20 -11.77
N TYR A 631 -4.89 0.71 -11.38
CA TYR A 631 -4.55 1.89 -12.19
C TYR A 631 -3.96 1.57 -13.57
N LEU A 632 -3.47 0.34 -13.82
CA LEU A 632 -2.99 -0.13 -15.13
C LEU A 632 -4.08 -0.85 -15.94
N PHE A 633 -5.30 -0.91 -15.41
CA PHE A 633 -6.50 -1.43 -16.06
C PHE A 633 -7.62 -0.38 -16.20
N SER A 634 -7.36 0.87 -15.81
CA SER A 634 -8.35 1.94 -15.90
C SER A 634 -8.46 2.47 -17.33
N ARG A 635 -9.65 2.98 -17.68
CA ARG A 635 -9.90 3.66 -18.95
C ARG A 635 -8.88 4.78 -19.18
N GLU A 636 -8.60 5.58 -18.15
CA GLU A 636 -7.64 6.69 -18.22
C GLU A 636 -6.21 6.24 -18.51
N PHE A 637 -5.79 5.05 -18.06
CA PHE A 637 -4.49 4.49 -18.43
C PHE A 637 -4.45 4.03 -19.88
N TYR A 638 -5.51 3.37 -20.36
CA TYR A 638 -5.60 2.94 -21.75
C TYR A 638 -5.67 4.12 -22.74
N GLU A 639 -6.30 5.23 -22.37
CA GLU A 639 -6.28 6.45 -23.16
C GLU A 639 -4.88 7.07 -23.25
N ARG A 640 -4.13 7.07 -22.14
CA ARG A 640 -2.72 7.51 -22.12
C ARG A 640 -1.81 6.59 -22.92
N SER A 641 -2.08 5.29 -22.89
CA SER A 641 -1.29 4.35 -23.68
C SER A 641 -1.55 4.55 -25.18
N ARG A 642 -2.81 4.82 -25.56
CA ARG A 642 -3.17 5.15 -26.94
C ARG A 642 -2.46 6.39 -27.46
N SER A 643 -2.34 7.45 -26.65
CA SER A 643 -1.61 8.67 -27.06
C SER A 643 -0.10 8.43 -27.25
N SER A 644 0.44 7.37 -26.63
CA SER A 644 1.83 6.96 -26.69
C SER A 644 2.14 5.98 -27.82
N LEU A 645 1.15 5.60 -28.63
CA LEU A 645 1.33 4.72 -29.79
C LEU A 645 1.51 5.51 -31.09
N ASN A 646 2.32 4.95 -32.01
CA ASN A 646 2.37 5.37 -33.41
C ASN A 646 1.05 5.01 -34.12
N THR A 647 0.81 5.64 -35.28
CA THR A 647 -0.32 5.24 -36.13
C THR A 647 -0.18 3.77 -36.54
N GLY A 648 -1.25 2.98 -36.37
CA GLY A 648 -1.22 1.53 -36.58
C GLY A 648 -0.59 0.73 -35.43
N GLY A 649 -0.15 1.39 -34.36
CA GLY A 649 0.44 0.73 -33.20
C GLY A 649 -0.55 -0.13 -32.43
N LEU A 650 -0.03 -1.16 -31.75
CA LEU A 650 -0.80 -2.15 -31.01
C LEU A 650 -0.51 -2.11 -29.52
N PHE A 651 -1.55 -2.22 -28.70
CA PHE A 651 -1.43 -2.44 -27.26
C PHE A 651 -1.77 -3.89 -26.91
N CYS A 652 -0.90 -4.57 -26.16
CA CYS A 652 -1.15 -5.89 -25.62
C CYS A 652 -1.25 -5.85 -24.09
N GLN A 653 -2.44 -6.11 -23.54
CA GLN A 653 -2.66 -6.24 -22.10
C GLN A 653 -2.65 -7.71 -21.70
N TRP A 654 -1.81 -8.09 -20.74
CA TRP A 654 -2.01 -9.33 -19.99
C TRP A 654 -3.15 -9.17 -18.99
N LEU A 655 -4.14 -10.05 -19.05
CA LEU A 655 -5.31 -10.07 -18.18
C LEU A 655 -5.51 -11.49 -17.61
N GLN A 656 -5.44 -11.64 -16.29
CA GLN A 656 -5.66 -12.92 -15.64
C GLN A 656 -7.17 -13.16 -15.45
N SER A 657 -7.72 -14.25 -16.02
CA SER A 657 -9.11 -14.69 -15.84
C SER A 657 -9.31 -15.65 -14.66
N PHE A 658 -8.23 -16.00 -13.94
CA PHE A 658 -8.26 -16.70 -12.66
C PHE A 658 -8.26 -15.72 -11.49
N GLU A 659 -8.80 -16.15 -10.34
CA GLU A 659 -8.95 -15.32 -9.14
C GLU A 659 -9.83 -14.08 -9.34
N ILE A 660 -10.60 -14.03 -10.42
CA ILE A 660 -11.58 -13.00 -10.75
C ILE A 660 -12.87 -13.64 -11.29
N GLY A 661 -14.01 -12.98 -11.08
CA GLY A 661 -15.30 -13.40 -11.63
C GLY A 661 -15.65 -12.72 -12.96
N ASP A 662 -16.74 -13.17 -13.58
CA ASP A 662 -17.21 -12.66 -14.88
C ASP A 662 -17.50 -11.15 -14.87
N ALA A 663 -18.01 -10.62 -13.75
CA ALA A 663 -18.27 -9.19 -13.61
C ALA A 663 -16.97 -8.36 -13.62
N THR A 664 -15.93 -8.82 -12.91
CA THR A 664 -14.62 -8.16 -12.87
C THR A 664 -13.92 -8.25 -14.22
N LEU A 665 -13.96 -9.43 -14.87
CA LEU A 665 -13.40 -9.61 -16.20
C LEU A 665 -14.11 -8.71 -17.24
N SER A 666 -15.46 -8.66 -17.21
CA SER A 666 -16.24 -7.83 -18.13
C SER A 666 -15.94 -6.35 -17.95
N ALA A 667 -15.78 -5.88 -16.70
CA ALA A 667 -15.41 -4.49 -16.43
C ALA A 667 -14.00 -4.16 -16.97
N ALA A 668 -13.02 -5.06 -16.80
CA ALA A 668 -11.68 -4.88 -17.35
C ALA A 668 -11.70 -4.84 -18.90
N ILE A 669 -12.39 -5.80 -19.54
CA ILE A 669 -12.54 -5.86 -21.00
C ILE A 669 -13.26 -4.63 -21.53
N ARG A 670 -14.34 -4.18 -20.88
CA ARG A 670 -15.07 -2.97 -21.24
C ARG A 670 -14.16 -1.74 -21.21
N SER A 671 -13.39 -1.57 -20.13
CA SER A 671 -12.47 -0.44 -19.97
C SER A 671 -11.43 -0.39 -21.08
N PHE A 672 -10.87 -1.55 -21.42
CA PHE A 672 -9.94 -1.69 -22.56
C PHE A 672 -10.61 -1.35 -23.89
N ARG A 673 -11.81 -1.89 -24.12
CA ARG A 673 -12.58 -1.72 -25.36
C ARG A 673 -13.05 -0.28 -25.59
N LEU A 674 -13.30 0.48 -24.53
CA LEU A 674 -13.66 1.90 -24.66
C LEU A 674 -12.49 2.76 -25.17
N ALA A 675 -11.25 2.37 -24.84
CA ALA A 675 -10.05 3.04 -25.33
C ALA A 675 -9.61 2.55 -26.73
N TYR A 676 -9.79 1.25 -27.01
CA TYR A 676 -9.40 0.61 -28.27
C TYR A 676 -10.59 0.00 -29.01
N PRO A 677 -10.93 0.48 -30.23
CA PRO A 677 -12.11 0.02 -30.95
C PRO A 677 -12.06 -1.42 -31.44
N TYR A 678 -10.88 -1.95 -31.72
CA TYR A 678 -10.70 -3.33 -32.19
C TYR A 678 -9.87 -4.12 -31.20
N VAL A 679 -10.48 -5.09 -30.55
CA VAL A 679 -9.86 -5.89 -29.49
C VAL A 679 -9.94 -7.38 -29.84
N TYR A 680 -8.79 -8.04 -29.84
CA TYR A 680 -8.64 -9.46 -30.11
C TYR A 680 -8.16 -10.14 -28.83
N VAL A 681 -8.81 -11.23 -28.42
CA VAL A 681 -8.45 -11.92 -27.16
C VAL A 681 -7.87 -13.28 -27.45
N PHE A 682 -6.64 -13.50 -26.98
CA PHE A 682 -5.95 -14.79 -27.04
C PHE A 682 -5.88 -15.40 -25.65
N GLN A 683 -6.26 -16.67 -25.49
CA GLN A 683 -6.17 -17.37 -24.22
C GLN A 683 -5.01 -18.35 -24.25
N ILE A 684 -3.93 -18.04 -23.54
CA ILE A 684 -2.66 -18.78 -23.60
C ILE A 684 -2.70 -20.07 -22.77
N ASN A 685 -3.37 -20.01 -21.64
CA ASN A 685 -3.63 -21.17 -20.78
C ASN A 685 -5.00 -21.01 -20.13
N VAL A 686 -5.36 -21.89 -19.19
CA VAL A 686 -6.68 -21.87 -18.53
C VAL A 686 -7.01 -20.51 -17.90
N GLY A 687 -6.01 -19.74 -17.49
CA GLY A 687 -6.18 -18.50 -16.74
C GLY A 687 -5.63 -17.21 -17.38
N ASP A 688 -4.80 -17.29 -18.41
CA ASP A 688 -4.15 -16.09 -18.97
C ASP A 688 -4.75 -15.67 -20.32
N LEU A 689 -5.25 -14.42 -20.36
CA LEU A 689 -5.73 -13.76 -21.57
C LEU A 689 -4.76 -12.66 -22.00
N LEU A 690 -4.58 -12.52 -23.31
CA LEU A 690 -3.89 -11.39 -23.92
C LEU A 690 -4.89 -10.62 -24.77
N LEU A 691 -5.15 -9.37 -24.40
CA LEU A 691 -6.01 -8.47 -25.15
C LEU A 691 -5.11 -7.63 -26.07
N ILE A 692 -5.29 -7.76 -27.38
CA ILE A 692 -4.57 -6.98 -28.38
C ILE A 692 -5.53 -5.94 -28.94
N GLY A 693 -5.25 -4.67 -28.64
CA GLY A 693 -6.04 -3.50 -29.04
C GLY A 693 -5.37 -2.69 -30.13
N GLY A 694 -6.16 -2.24 -31.11
CA GLY A 694 -5.76 -1.31 -32.16
C GLY A 694 -6.85 -0.31 -32.51
N MET A 695 -6.47 0.79 -33.16
CA MET A 695 -7.40 1.81 -33.66
C MET A 695 -8.08 1.41 -34.98
N GLU A 696 -7.48 0.45 -35.68
CA GLU A 696 -7.95 -0.11 -36.95
C GLU A 696 -8.03 -1.64 -36.84
N PRO A 697 -8.87 -2.31 -37.66
CA PRO A 697 -8.90 -3.76 -37.71
C PRO A 697 -7.52 -4.32 -38.10
N LEU A 698 -7.10 -5.41 -37.45
CA LEU A 698 -5.87 -6.11 -37.83
C LEU A 698 -5.98 -6.63 -39.27
N ARG A 699 -4.94 -6.39 -40.06
CA ARG A 699 -4.75 -6.92 -41.43
C ARG A 699 -3.39 -7.60 -41.53
N PRO A 700 -3.20 -8.79 -40.92
CA PRO A 700 -1.88 -9.41 -40.86
C PRO A 700 -1.43 -9.93 -42.23
N ASP A 701 -0.15 -9.81 -42.52
CA ASP A 701 0.51 -10.40 -43.70
C ASP A 701 1.01 -11.80 -43.34
N TRP A 702 0.22 -12.85 -43.68
CA TRP A 702 0.54 -14.23 -43.28
C TRP A 702 1.88 -14.73 -43.83
N PRO A 703 2.24 -14.52 -45.12
CA PRO A 703 3.57 -14.83 -45.63
C PRO A 703 4.70 -14.15 -44.84
N ALA A 704 4.57 -12.85 -44.54
CA ALA A 704 5.58 -12.14 -43.76
C ALA A 704 5.67 -12.64 -42.32
N MET A 705 4.53 -12.94 -41.68
CA MET A 705 4.48 -13.53 -40.34
C MET A 705 5.20 -14.88 -40.31
N ARG A 706 4.90 -15.78 -41.25
CA ARG A 706 5.57 -17.09 -41.35
C ARG A 706 7.07 -16.92 -41.50
N LYS A 707 7.53 -16.01 -42.35
CA LYS A 707 8.95 -15.68 -42.51
C LYS A 707 9.60 -15.16 -41.22
N ARG A 708 8.88 -14.34 -40.43
CA ARG A 708 9.39 -13.83 -39.14
C ARG A 708 9.44 -14.91 -38.06
N MET A 709 8.48 -15.84 -38.06
CA MET A 709 8.47 -16.98 -37.14
C MET A 709 9.66 -17.92 -37.35
N GLU A 710 10.16 -18.03 -38.60
CA GLU A 710 11.33 -18.86 -38.92
C GLU A 710 12.68 -18.26 -38.48
N ARG A 711 12.71 -17.05 -37.89
CA ARG A 711 13.95 -16.51 -37.32
C ARG A 711 14.47 -17.42 -36.21
N PRO A 712 15.79 -17.69 -36.12
CA PRO A 712 16.31 -18.74 -35.24
C PRO A 712 15.82 -18.64 -33.78
N LEU A 713 15.95 -17.46 -33.15
CA LEU A 713 15.57 -17.29 -31.76
C LEU A 713 14.04 -17.28 -31.54
N VAL A 714 13.28 -16.71 -32.49
CA VAL A 714 11.81 -16.73 -32.46
C VAL A 714 11.30 -18.17 -32.57
N LYS A 715 11.83 -18.92 -33.54
CA LYS A 715 11.50 -20.32 -33.77
C LYS A 715 11.83 -21.18 -32.56
N ASP A 716 13.02 -21.00 -31.97
CA ASP A 716 13.43 -21.72 -30.76
C ASP A 716 12.47 -21.45 -29.59
N GLN A 717 12.19 -20.17 -29.29
CA GLN A 717 11.28 -19.79 -28.20
C GLN A 717 9.86 -20.33 -28.40
N LEU A 718 9.32 -20.28 -29.62
CA LEU A 718 8.00 -20.84 -29.94
C LEU A 718 7.99 -22.37 -29.84
N ASN A 719 9.03 -23.05 -30.30
CA ASN A 719 9.15 -24.50 -30.20
C ASN A 719 9.22 -24.98 -28.74
N ARG A 720 9.90 -24.23 -27.84
CA ARG A 720 9.94 -24.53 -26.39
C ARG A 720 8.53 -24.59 -25.77
N ILE A 721 7.58 -23.86 -26.32
CA ILE A 721 6.18 -23.84 -25.89
C ILE A 721 5.25 -24.60 -26.85
N ARG A 722 5.82 -25.46 -27.70
CA ARG A 722 5.11 -26.37 -28.63
C ARG A 722 4.31 -25.66 -29.71
N ILE A 723 4.73 -24.46 -30.14
CA ILE A 723 4.16 -23.75 -31.28
C ILE A 723 5.13 -23.90 -32.45
N THR A 724 4.73 -24.66 -33.46
CA THR A 724 5.60 -25.04 -34.58
C THR A 724 5.30 -24.26 -35.86
N ASN A 725 4.09 -23.70 -35.98
CA ASN A 725 3.64 -23.03 -37.18
C ASN A 725 2.62 -21.91 -36.86
N LEU A 726 2.27 -21.11 -37.88
CA LEU A 726 1.36 -19.98 -37.75
C LEU A 726 -0.07 -20.38 -37.32
N SER A 727 -0.55 -21.56 -37.74
CA SER A 727 -1.86 -22.06 -37.33
C SER A 727 -1.90 -22.33 -35.83
N ASP A 728 -0.87 -22.97 -35.28
CA ASP A 728 -0.73 -23.22 -33.83
C ASP A 728 -0.81 -21.90 -33.04
N LEU A 729 -0.12 -20.85 -33.52
CA LEU A 729 -0.09 -19.54 -32.89
C LEU A 729 -1.47 -18.86 -32.91
N LEU A 730 -2.15 -18.87 -34.05
CA LEU A 730 -3.46 -18.22 -34.22
C LEU A 730 -4.59 -18.98 -33.51
N PHE A 731 -4.42 -20.29 -33.26
CA PHE A 731 -5.40 -21.11 -32.54
C PHE A 731 -5.64 -20.66 -31.10
N PHE A 732 -4.71 -19.87 -30.52
CA PHE A 732 -4.91 -19.26 -29.20
C PHE A 732 -5.98 -18.17 -29.18
N GLN A 733 -6.38 -17.61 -30.34
CA GLN A 733 -7.43 -16.60 -30.39
C GLN A 733 -8.78 -17.20 -29.97
N ARG A 734 -9.41 -16.62 -28.94
CA ARG A 734 -10.72 -17.03 -28.44
C ARG A 734 -11.84 -16.12 -28.86
N LEU A 735 -11.60 -14.81 -28.82
CA LEU A 735 -12.63 -13.80 -29.04
C LEU A 735 -12.21 -12.87 -30.18
N SER A 736 -13.14 -12.63 -31.09
CA SER A 736 -13.07 -11.57 -32.09
C SER A 736 -13.55 -10.23 -31.51
N PRO A 737 -13.28 -9.10 -32.19
CA PRO A 737 -13.79 -7.79 -31.77
C PRO A 737 -15.31 -7.76 -31.54
N HIS A 738 -16.09 -8.50 -32.35
CA HIS A 738 -17.54 -8.57 -32.21
C HIS A 738 -17.99 -9.19 -30.87
N THR A 739 -17.37 -10.30 -30.46
CA THR A 739 -17.70 -10.92 -29.17
C THR A 739 -17.22 -10.09 -28.00
N VAL A 740 -16.09 -9.38 -28.15
CA VAL A 740 -15.64 -8.41 -27.16
C VAL A 740 -16.67 -7.27 -26.98
N ASP A 741 -17.27 -6.77 -28.07
CA ASP A 741 -18.36 -5.79 -27.99
C ASP A 741 -19.55 -6.34 -27.19
N GLY A 742 -19.90 -7.60 -27.42
CA GLY A 742 -20.91 -8.32 -26.65
C GLY A 742 -20.59 -8.34 -25.15
N ILE A 743 -19.39 -8.77 -24.76
CA ILE A 743 -18.96 -8.80 -23.35
C ILE A 743 -18.96 -7.39 -22.74
N ALA A 744 -18.44 -6.39 -23.46
CA ALA A 744 -18.39 -5.01 -23.00
C ALA A 744 -19.79 -4.39 -22.82
N ALA A 745 -20.80 -4.88 -23.55
CA ALA A 745 -22.19 -4.46 -23.43
C ALA A 745 -22.95 -5.13 -22.27
N VAL A 746 -22.48 -6.28 -21.74
CA VAL A 746 -23.14 -6.99 -20.62
C VAL A 746 -23.15 -6.16 -19.32
N THR A 747 -22.13 -5.33 -19.12
CA THR A 747 -22.01 -4.48 -17.92
C THR A 747 -21.96 -3.00 -18.31
N PRO A 748 -22.70 -2.12 -17.61
CA PRO A 748 -22.50 -0.68 -17.76
C PRO A 748 -21.27 -0.19 -16.98
N ARG A 749 -20.67 -1.05 -16.13
CA ARG A 749 -19.57 -0.67 -15.24
C ARG A 749 -18.22 -0.83 -15.93
N GLU A 750 -17.54 0.29 -16.16
CA GLU A 750 -16.12 0.35 -16.51
C GLU A 750 -15.27 0.64 -15.27
N HIS A 751 -13.98 0.35 -15.34
CA HIS A 751 -12.99 0.65 -14.33
C HIS A 751 -12.34 2.00 -14.63
N THR A 752 -12.41 2.92 -13.67
CA THR A 752 -11.82 4.26 -13.76
C THR A 752 -10.92 4.52 -12.57
N ASP A 753 -10.08 5.56 -12.69
CA ASP A 753 -9.25 6.05 -11.59
C ASP A 753 -10.07 6.44 -10.34
N ASP A 754 -11.33 6.89 -10.52
CA ASP A 754 -12.21 7.31 -9.43
C ASP A 754 -12.90 6.14 -8.73
N ASN A 755 -13.45 5.19 -9.50
CA ASN A 755 -14.27 4.13 -8.89
C ASN A 755 -13.44 2.98 -8.32
N LEU A 756 -12.20 2.82 -8.78
CA LEU A 756 -11.30 1.71 -8.43
C LEU A 756 -11.97 0.33 -8.35
N LEU A 757 -12.95 0.11 -9.25
CA LEU A 757 -13.85 -1.04 -9.19
C LEU A 757 -13.12 -2.38 -9.02
N ILE A 758 -12.09 -2.61 -9.84
CA ILE A 758 -11.29 -3.83 -9.84
C ILE A 758 -10.57 -4.04 -8.49
N GLU A 759 -9.96 -2.99 -7.91
CA GLU A 759 -9.27 -3.11 -6.61
C GLU A 759 -10.22 -3.50 -5.47
N SER A 760 -11.50 -3.16 -5.60
CA SER A 760 -12.53 -3.51 -4.61
C SER A 760 -13.12 -4.91 -4.83
N MET A 761 -13.27 -5.34 -6.07
CA MET A 761 -13.92 -6.60 -6.45
C MET A 761 -12.95 -7.79 -6.47
N ALA A 762 -11.76 -7.62 -7.04
CA ALA A 762 -10.82 -8.71 -7.28
C ALA A 762 -10.35 -9.41 -5.98
N PRO A 763 -10.09 -8.73 -4.85
CA PRO A 763 -9.78 -9.43 -3.60
C PRO A 763 -10.93 -10.30 -3.08
N LYS A 764 -12.18 -9.90 -3.33
CA LYS A 764 -13.37 -10.71 -2.98
C LYS A 764 -13.48 -11.90 -3.91
N ASP A 765 -13.29 -11.71 -5.22
CA ASP A 765 -13.31 -12.80 -6.19
C ASP A 765 -12.19 -13.84 -5.92
N LEU A 766 -10.99 -13.38 -5.55
CA LEU A 766 -9.88 -14.22 -5.08
C LEU A 766 -10.32 -15.10 -3.90
N PHE A 767 -10.93 -14.50 -2.88
CA PHE A 767 -11.42 -15.23 -1.72
C PHE A 767 -12.50 -16.26 -2.08
N LEU A 768 -13.42 -15.87 -2.96
CA LEU A 768 -14.51 -16.70 -3.46
C LEU A 768 -14.03 -17.77 -4.45
N LYS A 769 -12.71 -17.84 -4.73
CA LYS A 769 -12.09 -18.74 -5.71
C LYS A 769 -12.78 -18.68 -7.07
N ARG A 770 -13.20 -17.48 -7.48
CA ARG A 770 -13.85 -17.30 -8.77
C ARG A 770 -12.82 -17.45 -9.88
N VAL A 771 -13.28 -18.09 -10.95
CA VAL A 771 -12.60 -18.17 -12.23
C VAL A 771 -13.63 -17.75 -13.26
N SER A 772 -13.28 -16.81 -14.13
CA SER A 772 -14.22 -16.34 -15.13
C SER A 772 -14.54 -17.45 -16.13
N SER A 773 -15.83 -17.65 -16.37
CA SER A 773 -16.36 -18.63 -17.31
C SER A 773 -16.44 -18.08 -18.74
N LEU A 774 -16.43 -16.75 -18.91
CA LEU A 774 -16.63 -16.08 -20.19
C LEU A 774 -15.68 -16.56 -21.31
N PRO A 775 -14.37 -16.71 -21.10
CA PRO A 775 -13.47 -17.17 -22.17
C PRO A 775 -13.80 -18.58 -22.68
N PHE A 776 -14.38 -19.43 -21.82
CA PHE A 776 -14.79 -20.78 -22.18
C PHE A 776 -16.17 -20.80 -22.84
N LEU A 777 -17.13 -20.04 -22.30
CA LEU A 777 -18.50 -19.99 -22.81
C LEU A 777 -18.59 -19.33 -24.18
N LEU A 778 -17.73 -18.33 -24.43
CA LEU A 778 -17.72 -17.53 -25.65
C LEU A 778 -16.58 -17.93 -26.60
N ASP A 779 -16.02 -19.14 -26.47
CA ASP A 779 -14.96 -19.65 -27.34
C ASP A 779 -15.44 -19.79 -28.80
N GLU A 780 -15.14 -18.79 -29.63
CA GLU A 780 -15.60 -18.72 -31.02
C GLU A 780 -15.06 -19.85 -31.91
N ARG A 781 -14.02 -20.55 -31.48
CA ARG A 781 -13.46 -21.70 -32.21
C ARG A 781 -14.42 -22.87 -32.27
N ARG A 782 -15.39 -22.94 -31.35
CA ARG A 782 -16.41 -24.01 -31.30
C ARG A 782 -17.50 -23.86 -32.35
N VAL A 783 -17.66 -22.67 -32.92
CA VAL A 783 -18.74 -22.34 -33.86
C VAL A 783 -18.21 -22.01 -35.26
N ALA A 784 -16.94 -22.35 -35.55
CA ALA A 784 -16.25 -22.07 -36.81
C ALA A 784 -16.41 -20.61 -37.27
N ALA A 785 -16.25 -19.67 -36.32
CA ALA A 785 -16.51 -18.25 -36.57
C ALA A 785 -15.59 -17.72 -37.69
N PRO A 786 -16.15 -17.10 -38.76
CA PRO A 786 -15.35 -16.60 -39.87
C PRO A 786 -14.52 -15.36 -39.49
N SER A 787 -14.82 -14.72 -38.36
CA SER A 787 -14.17 -13.53 -37.80
C SER A 787 -12.80 -13.81 -37.17
N LEU A 788 -12.46 -15.05 -36.86
CA LEU A 788 -11.15 -15.39 -36.27
C LEU A 788 -10.02 -15.25 -37.30
N LEU A 789 -8.87 -14.74 -36.85
CA LEU A 789 -7.64 -14.64 -37.64
C LEU A 789 -7.16 -16.00 -38.12
N TRP A 790 -7.33 -17.04 -37.29
CA TRP A 790 -7.08 -18.42 -37.69
C TRP A 790 -7.91 -18.83 -38.92
N SER A 791 -9.23 -18.58 -38.87
CA SER A 791 -10.15 -18.87 -39.98
C SER A 791 -9.80 -18.07 -41.25
N GLN A 792 -9.34 -16.82 -41.11
CA GLN A 792 -8.88 -16.00 -42.23
C GLN A 792 -7.61 -16.58 -42.86
N CYS A 793 -6.60 -16.90 -42.03
CA CYS A 793 -5.34 -17.48 -42.49
C CYS A 793 -5.52 -18.81 -43.23
N VAL A 794 -6.42 -19.69 -42.76
CA VAL A 794 -6.69 -20.98 -43.41
C VAL A 794 -7.36 -20.79 -44.78
N ARG A 795 -8.33 -19.86 -44.88
CA ARG A 795 -9.04 -19.56 -46.14
C ARG A 795 -8.11 -18.99 -47.21
N GLU A 796 -7.25 -18.05 -46.84
CA GLU A 796 -6.29 -17.45 -47.79
C GLU A 796 -5.23 -18.45 -48.26
N ALA A 797 -4.92 -19.48 -47.46
CA ALA A 797 -4.01 -20.55 -47.84
C ALA A 797 -4.64 -21.60 -48.79
N GLY A 798 -5.94 -21.51 -49.10
CA GLY A 798 -6.64 -22.46 -49.99
C GLY A 798 -6.78 -23.88 -49.43
N ALA A 799 -6.56 -24.09 -48.13
CA ALA A 799 -6.67 -25.38 -47.47
C ALA A 799 -8.13 -25.66 -47.01
N PRO A 800 -8.61 -26.92 -47.04
CA PRO A 800 -9.88 -27.28 -46.43
C PRO A 800 -9.89 -26.89 -44.95
N LEU A 801 -11.02 -26.37 -44.44
CA LEU A 801 -11.26 -26.13 -43.01
C LEU A 801 -11.38 -27.48 -42.27
N GLU A 802 -10.27 -28.19 -42.11
CA GLU A 802 -10.19 -29.31 -41.18
C GLU A 802 -9.97 -28.73 -39.78
N LEU A 803 -10.98 -28.85 -38.92
CA LEU A 803 -10.84 -28.53 -37.51
C LEU A 803 -9.69 -29.40 -36.95
N PRO A 804 -8.70 -28.81 -36.26
CA PRO A 804 -7.71 -29.61 -35.55
C PRO A 804 -8.46 -30.54 -34.58
N THR A 805 -8.19 -31.84 -34.69
CA THR A 805 -8.78 -32.85 -33.82
C THR A 805 -8.60 -32.43 -32.36
N PRO A 806 -9.66 -32.44 -31.55
CA PRO A 806 -9.57 -32.01 -30.17
C PRO A 806 -8.55 -32.90 -29.45
N TYR A 807 -7.54 -32.28 -28.83
CA TYR A 807 -6.61 -32.97 -27.95
C TYR A 807 -7.40 -33.80 -26.93
N SER A 808 -7.37 -35.12 -27.12
CA SER A 808 -7.91 -36.06 -26.15
C SER A 808 -6.88 -36.27 -25.03
N LYS A 809 -7.29 -35.87 -23.82
CA LYS A 809 -6.67 -36.03 -22.49
C LYS A 809 -5.56 -35.06 -22.10
#